data_AF-A0A450TX09-F1
#
_entry.id   AF-A0A450TX09-F1
#
_cell.length_a   1.000
_cell.length_b   1.000
_cell.length_c   1.000
_cell.angle_alpha   90.00
_cell.angle_beta   90.00
_cell.angle_gamma   90.00
#
_symmetry.space_group_name_H-M   'P 1'
#
loop_
_entity.id
_entity.type
_entity.pdbx_description
1 polymer ?
#
loop_
_entity_poly.entity_id
_entity_poly.type
_entity_poly.pdbx_seq_one_letter_code
_entity_poly.pdbx_strand_id
1 'polypeptide(L)'
;MPFRDPGFVDLHRRFAPIGKDKEPNLEAGLHRGFESEKRPDWSDLLQHRRVVLLAEAASGKTWEFRHRAEKIAAEGKPAFFVRIEDLADDGFEQALYPEDADAFAAWRAGGMDEEAWFFLDSVDETRLNRKSPERAVRRFVRELGPDGAAQAHVYISCRVSDWKTREDRTTFEQLLPLPQLPKPPASASASTPEDSDAALLNPLFPPENETQQTQALQEEPKKPDSQELLVVQLVPLDEDQHRRLAEAWGIEDTDAFLGEIGRNGLDKLAERPGDMLDIAEYWKEHQRFAARAEMFEHGINRKLVERDKHRPDNEALSLEKARRGAERLAATLTLGKSFTLLAPGQEPDPDLASGAMDPAQILPEWTDAERNALLRRGVFAPATYGRLRFHHRETQEYLAARWLHGLLEKGAPIDAVWNLIFAERYGVETIVLSLRAVAAWLALWRDDIRDEIIRREPLVLLGESGDPGSLPLAAKEQLLMGYAERDKLGEIGDDSIDRRTLWMFADPGLADAIHRYWQVNDRGRFRLLLLRIVREGRIQACLDLAHEVVTDESNDTYSRIVALDALNACEDAEGLAKAARWLMVAERKWQYPETNKHMEFGKLIEYLRGIADSMEKTPYGPVRVRVFGLDASGDEKITPTRKSAMVRC
;
A
#
# COMPACT_ATOMS: atom_id res chain seq x y z
N MET A 1 -26.01 23.22 -21.71
CA MET A 1 -25.89 21.91 -21.02
C MET A 1 -24.46 21.85 -20.56
N PRO A 2 -24.18 21.74 -19.25
CA PRO A 2 -22.80 21.66 -18.81
C PRO A 2 -22.21 20.38 -19.43
N PHE A 3 -21.03 20.49 -20.02
CA PHE A 3 -20.25 19.33 -20.40
C PHE A 3 -19.96 18.55 -19.11
N ARG A 4 -20.86 17.65 -18.72
CA ARG A 4 -20.50 16.53 -17.85
C ARG A 4 -19.40 15.80 -18.59
N ASP A 5 -18.17 15.85 -18.10
CA ASP A 5 -17.10 15.06 -18.69
C ASP A 5 -17.51 13.59 -18.52
N PRO A 6 -17.94 12.88 -19.59
CA PRO A 6 -18.59 11.57 -19.45
C PRO A 6 -17.64 10.49 -18.90
N GLY A 7 -16.35 10.82 -18.77
CA GLY A 7 -15.28 9.91 -18.35
C GLY A 7 -14.76 10.10 -16.92
N PHE A 8 -15.32 11.01 -16.09
CA PHE A 8 -14.88 11.12 -14.69
C PHE A 8 -15.48 10.00 -13.83
N VAL A 9 -14.63 9.36 -13.01
CA VAL A 9 -15.00 8.28 -12.08
C VAL A 9 -14.76 8.77 -10.66
N ASP A 10 -15.82 8.91 -9.84
CA ASP A 10 -15.65 9.28 -8.42
C ASP A 10 -15.14 8.07 -7.63
N LEU A 11 -13.84 8.09 -7.35
CA LEU A 11 -13.15 7.04 -6.59
C LEU A 11 -13.30 7.22 -5.07
N HIS A 12 -14.00 8.25 -4.59
CA HIS A 12 -14.08 8.58 -3.16
C HIS A 12 -12.70 8.64 -2.51
N ARG A 13 -11.81 9.44 -3.11
CA ARG A 13 -10.40 9.55 -2.71
C ARG A 13 -10.26 9.89 -1.22
N ARG A 14 -9.23 9.30 -0.62
CA ARG A 14 -8.83 9.52 0.78
C ARG A 14 -7.56 10.36 0.84
N PHE A 15 -7.41 11.09 1.93
CA PHE A 15 -6.31 12.02 2.15
C PHE A 15 -5.54 11.66 3.41
N ALA A 16 -4.26 12.03 3.45
CA ALA A 16 -3.44 11.96 4.64
C ALA A 16 -2.90 13.37 4.96
N PRO A 17 -3.12 13.90 6.18
CA PRO A 17 -2.52 15.16 6.58
C PRO A 17 -1.00 15.04 6.69
N ILE A 18 -0.28 16.07 6.23
CA ILE A 18 1.18 16.13 6.35
C ILE A 18 1.51 16.96 7.60
N GLY A 19 1.95 16.27 8.64
CA GLY A 19 2.33 16.87 9.92
C GLY A 19 3.74 17.47 9.92
N LYS A 20 4.05 18.24 10.96
CA LYS A 20 5.33 18.94 11.10
C LYS A 20 6.53 18.07 11.44
N ASP A 21 6.40 16.79 11.80
CA ASP A 21 7.59 16.00 12.22
C ASP A 21 7.46 14.49 11.94
N LYS A 22 6.45 14.07 11.17
CA LYS A 22 6.21 12.65 10.89
C LYS A 22 5.97 12.45 9.41
N GLU A 23 6.72 11.53 8.82
CA GLU A 23 6.35 10.97 7.53
C GLU A 23 4.94 10.38 7.65
N PRO A 24 3.97 10.85 6.85
CA PRO A 24 2.65 10.23 6.82
C PRO A 24 2.82 8.79 6.37
N ASN A 25 2.46 7.84 7.22
CA ASN A 25 2.47 6.43 6.85
C ASN A 25 1.33 6.17 5.87
N LEU A 26 1.62 6.32 4.58
CA LEU A 26 0.66 6.14 3.51
C LEU A 26 0.16 4.70 3.40
N GLU A 27 0.95 3.72 3.86
CA GLU A 27 0.64 2.28 3.80
C GLU A 27 -0.12 1.75 5.04
N ALA A 28 -0.04 2.44 6.19
CA ALA A 28 -0.77 2.09 7.41
C ALA A 28 -2.29 2.30 7.24
N GLY A 29 -2.97 1.28 6.73
CA GLY A 29 -4.42 1.27 6.51
C GLY A 29 -4.86 0.58 5.22
N LEU A 30 -3.93 0.20 4.34
CA LEU A 30 -4.24 -0.59 3.13
C LEU A 30 -4.40 -2.10 3.44
N HIS A 31 -3.96 -2.56 4.61
CA HIS A 31 -4.10 -3.95 5.04
C HIS A 31 -5.40 -4.17 5.84
N ARG A 32 -6.28 -5.06 5.35
CA ARG A 32 -7.46 -5.52 6.10
C ARG A 32 -7.07 -6.02 7.48
N GLY A 33 -7.58 -5.39 8.54
CA GLY A 33 -7.60 -5.99 9.89
C GLY A 33 -7.14 -5.11 11.05
N PHE A 34 -6.54 -3.94 10.79
CA PHE A 34 -6.39 -2.91 11.83
C PHE A 34 -7.47 -1.85 11.62
N GLU A 35 -8.19 -1.47 12.68
CA GLU A 35 -9.01 -0.26 12.69
C GLU A 35 -8.08 0.94 12.41
N SER A 36 -7.88 1.25 11.13
CA SER A 36 -7.10 2.41 10.72
C SER A 36 -7.86 3.64 11.17
N GLU A 37 -7.15 4.62 11.76
CA GLU A 37 -7.67 5.97 11.94
C GLU A 37 -8.43 6.41 10.68
N LYS A 38 -9.69 6.83 10.84
CA LYS A 38 -10.56 7.21 9.71
C LYS A 38 -9.87 8.29 8.89
N ARG A 39 -9.35 7.92 7.71
CA ARG A 39 -8.67 8.87 6.82
C ARG A 39 -9.67 9.88 6.28
N PRO A 40 -9.34 11.19 6.27
CA PRO A 40 -10.24 12.22 5.79
C PRO A 40 -10.60 11.98 4.33
N ASP A 41 -11.84 12.31 3.98
CA ASP A 41 -12.30 12.39 2.59
C ASP A 41 -12.68 13.83 2.21
N TRP A 42 -13.23 14.00 1.02
CA TRP A 42 -13.66 15.30 0.53
C TRP A 42 -14.69 15.99 1.44
N SER A 43 -15.55 15.25 2.13
CA SER A 43 -16.51 15.86 3.05
C SER A 43 -15.84 16.46 4.29
N ASP A 44 -14.72 15.89 4.72
CA ASP A 44 -13.89 16.44 5.79
C ASP A 44 -13.08 17.64 5.28
N LEU A 45 -12.43 17.52 4.10
CA LEU A 45 -11.62 18.60 3.50
C LEU A 45 -12.46 19.85 3.20
N LEU A 46 -13.71 19.68 2.76
CA LEU A 46 -14.57 20.80 2.41
C LEU A 46 -14.98 21.66 3.62
N GLN A 47 -14.79 21.16 4.85
CA GLN A 47 -15.01 21.92 6.10
C GLN A 47 -13.87 22.90 6.40
N HIS A 48 -12.69 22.71 5.80
CA HIS A 48 -11.56 23.61 5.97
C HIS A 48 -11.63 24.77 4.97
N ARG A 49 -11.30 25.99 5.44
CA ARG A 49 -11.27 27.18 4.58
C ARG A 49 -10.02 27.28 3.72
N ARG A 50 -8.92 26.63 4.12
CA ARG A 50 -7.63 26.70 3.43
C ARG A 50 -7.02 25.31 3.35
N VAL A 51 -6.91 24.77 2.14
CA VAL A 51 -6.36 23.43 1.91
C VAL A 51 -5.34 23.46 0.78
N VAL A 52 -4.20 22.81 1.01
CA VAL A 52 -3.21 22.52 -0.03
C VAL A 52 -3.17 21.02 -0.25
N LEU A 53 -3.50 20.62 -1.48
CA LEU A 53 -3.44 19.23 -1.94
C LEU A 53 -2.13 18.97 -2.66
N LEU A 54 -1.27 18.20 -2.01
CA LEU A 54 0.01 17.74 -2.52
C LEU A 54 -0.13 16.36 -3.16
N ALA A 55 0.19 16.22 -4.44
CA ALA A 55 0.28 14.90 -5.06
C ALA A 55 1.20 14.90 -6.27
N GLU A 56 1.63 13.72 -6.68
CA GLU A 56 2.52 13.52 -7.83
C GLU A 56 1.80 13.74 -9.16
N ALA A 57 2.57 13.65 -10.24
CA ALA A 57 2.02 13.44 -11.57
C ALA A 57 1.11 12.19 -11.58
N ALA A 58 0.12 12.18 -12.48
CA ALA A 58 -0.82 11.06 -12.66
C ALA A 58 -1.72 10.68 -11.46
N SER A 59 -1.67 11.44 -10.35
CA SER A 59 -2.54 11.19 -9.18
C SER A 59 -4.00 11.66 -9.33
N GLY A 60 -4.32 12.43 -10.39
CA GLY A 60 -5.70 12.88 -10.67
C GLY A 60 -6.13 14.20 -10.03
N LYS A 61 -5.20 15.04 -9.53
CA LYS A 61 -5.51 16.31 -8.83
C LYS A 61 -6.48 17.23 -9.59
N THR A 62 -6.16 17.54 -10.85
CA THR A 62 -6.97 18.41 -11.72
C THR A 62 -8.39 17.89 -11.90
N TRP A 63 -8.54 16.58 -12.11
CA TRP A 63 -9.83 15.91 -12.29
C TRP A 63 -10.67 15.96 -11.02
N GLU A 64 -10.06 15.69 -9.85
CA GLU A 64 -10.74 15.81 -8.57
C GLU A 64 -11.20 17.26 -8.32
N PHE A 65 -10.34 18.26 -8.53
CA PHE A 65 -10.67 19.67 -8.31
C PHE A 65 -11.81 20.15 -9.22
N ARG A 66 -11.72 19.85 -10.53
CA ARG A 66 -12.76 20.19 -11.50
C ARG A 66 -14.10 19.57 -11.12
N HIS A 67 -14.11 18.26 -10.86
CA HIS A 67 -15.35 17.55 -10.51
C HIS A 67 -15.97 18.05 -9.20
N ARG A 68 -15.16 18.42 -8.19
CA ARG A 68 -15.70 18.98 -6.94
C ARG A 68 -16.29 20.37 -7.12
N ALA A 69 -15.68 21.22 -7.94
CA ALA A 69 -16.27 22.51 -8.30
C ALA A 69 -17.64 22.32 -8.99
N GLU A 70 -17.70 21.45 -10.02
CA GLU A 70 -18.94 21.15 -10.75
C GLU A 70 -20.03 20.58 -9.84
N LYS A 71 -19.68 19.67 -8.92
CA LYS A 71 -20.62 19.05 -7.99
C LYS A 71 -21.23 20.08 -7.03
N ILE A 72 -20.41 20.98 -6.47
CA ILE A 72 -20.88 22.02 -5.55
C ILE A 72 -21.71 23.07 -6.30
N ALA A 73 -21.29 23.46 -7.50
CA ALA A 73 -22.06 24.36 -8.37
C ALA A 73 -23.44 23.78 -8.72
N ALA A 74 -23.52 22.48 -8.98
CA ALA A 74 -24.78 21.79 -9.24
C ALA A 74 -25.73 21.74 -8.02
N GLU A 75 -25.22 21.92 -6.79
CA GLU A 75 -26.02 22.09 -5.58
C GLU A 75 -26.52 23.54 -5.40
N GLY A 76 -26.20 24.44 -6.33
CA GLY A 76 -26.59 25.85 -6.28
C GLY A 76 -25.68 26.71 -5.41
N LYS A 77 -24.53 26.18 -4.97
CA LYS A 77 -23.53 26.91 -4.18
C LYS A 77 -22.45 27.53 -5.09
N PRO A 78 -21.92 28.71 -4.80
CA PRO A 78 -20.87 29.32 -5.62
C PRO A 78 -19.58 28.49 -5.55
N ALA A 79 -19.20 27.83 -6.65
CA ALA A 79 -17.98 27.05 -6.72
C ALA A 79 -17.30 27.18 -8.08
N PHE A 80 -15.98 27.33 -8.06
CA PHE A 80 -15.21 27.72 -9.24
C PHE A 80 -13.92 26.92 -9.34
N PHE A 81 -13.60 26.48 -10.55
CA PHE A 81 -12.31 25.87 -10.89
C PHE A 81 -11.55 26.80 -11.83
N VAL A 82 -10.29 27.10 -11.53
CA VAL A 82 -9.43 27.91 -12.40
C VAL A 82 -8.01 27.41 -12.36
N ARG A 83 -7.29 27.55 -13.47
CA ARG A 83 -5.85 27.30 -13.42
C ARG A 83 -5.10 28.51 -12.85
N ILE A 84 -4.14 28.29 -11.96
CA ILE A 84 -3.31 29.36 -11.39
C ILE A 84 -2.52 30.08 -12.48
N GLU A 85 -2.16 29.36 -13.54
CA GLU A 85 -1.53 29.95 -14.71
C GLU A 85 -2.43 31.00 -15.38
N ASP A 86 -3.70 30.64 -15.63
CA ASP A 86 -4.66 31.51 -16.30
C ASP A 86 -5.00 32.71 -15.42
N LEU A 87 -5.09 32.49 -14.10
CA LEU A 87 -5.21 33.55 -13.11
C LEU A 87 -4.02 34.54 -13.14
N ALA A 88 -2.80 34.06 -13.39
CA ALA A 88 -1.62 34.91 -13.46
C ALA A 88 -1.67 35.85 -14.68
N ASP A 89 -2.23 35.39 -15.81
CA ASP A 89 -2.33 36.16 -17.05
C ASP A 89 -3.53 37.12 -17.00
N ASP A 90 -4.73 36.58 -16.83
CA ASP A 90 -5.97 37.29 -17.14
C ASP A 90 -6.70 37.83 -15.89
N GLY A 91 -6.36 37.31 -14.70
CA GLY A 91 -7.12 37.58 -13.47
C GLY A 91 -8.23 36.55 -13.27
N PHE A 92 -8.95 36.61 -12.14
CA PHE A 92 -9.84 35.51 -11.77
C PHE A 92 -11.07 35.45 -12.64
N GLU A 93 -11.83 36.54 -12.72
CA GLU A 93 -13.11 36.59 -13.46
C GLU A 93 -12.94 36.33 -14.97
N GLN A 94 -11.84 36.78 -15.56
CA GLN A 94 -11.56 36.61 -16.99
C GLN A 94 -11.04 35.20 -17.34
N ALA A 95 -10.47 34.49 -16.36
CA ALA A 95 -10.00 33.12 -16.53
C ALA A 95 -11.11 32.07 -16.38
N LEU A 96 -12.30 32.47 -15.90
CA LEU A 96 -13.46 31.58 -15.79
C LEU A 96 -14.17 31.39 -17.13
N TYR A 97 -14.86 30.26 -17.28
CA TYR A 97 -15.82 30.09 -18.36
C TYR A 97 -16.99 31.07 -18.20
N PRO A 98 -17.68 31.47 -19.28
CA PRO A 98 -18.74 32.48 -19.21
C PRO A 98 -19.83 32.18 -18.16
N GLU A 99 -20.26 30.92 -18.04
CA GLU A 99 -21.28 30.50 -17.06
C GLU A 99 -20.79 30.68 -15.61
N ASP A 100 -19.52 30.34 -15.35
CA ASP A 100 -18.88 30.50 -14.03
C ASP A 100 -18.61 31.98 -13.72
N ALA A 101 -18.26 32.79 -14.72
CA ALA A 101 -18.06 34.22 -14.57
C ALA A 101 -19.36 34.93 -14.17
N ASP A 102 -20.50 34.57 -14.78
CA ASP A 102 -21.82 35.09 -14.42
C ASP A 102 -22.19 34.70 -12.98
N ALA A 103 -21.95 33.45 -12.59
CA ALA A 103 -22.17 32.98 -11.23
C ALA A 103 -21.29 33.70 -10.19
N PHE A 104 -20.03 33.97 -10.53
CA PHE A 104 -19.13 34.75 -9.70
C PHE A 104 -19.56 36.22 -9.58
N ALA A 105 -19.98 36.84 -10.68
CA ALA A 105 -20.51 38.19 -10.69
C ALA A 105 -21.78 38.31 -9.83
N ALA A 106 -22.66 37.30 -9.88
CA ALA A 106 -23.86 37.22 -9.04
C ALA A 106 -23.51 37.11 -7.54
N TRP A 107 -22.57 36.23 -7.18
CA TRP A 107 -22.09 36.09 -5.80
C TRP A 107 -21.44 37.39 -5.28
N ARG A 108 -20.63 38.05 -6.11
CA ARG A 108 -20.04 39.36 -5.81
C ARG A 108 -21.12 40.44 -5.62
N ALA A 109 -22.14 40.48 -6.48
CA ALA A 109 -23.23 41.44 -6.39
C ALA A 109 -24.12 41.22 -5.15
N GLY A 110 -24.21 39.96 -4.68
CA GLY A 110 -24.91 39.57 -3.46
C GLY A 110 -24.19 39.94 -2.15
N GLY A 111 -23.13 40.74 -2.20
CA GLY A 111 -22.39 41.18 -1.02
C GLY A 111 -21.35 40.19 -0.49
N MET A 112 -21.21 39.01 -1.13
CA MET A 112 -20.30 37.94 -0.70
C MET A 112 -20.55 37.46 0.74
N ASP A 113 -21.81 37.51 1.20
CA ASP A 113 -22.19 37.08 2.55
C ASP A 113 -22.27 35.54 2.69
N GLU A 114 -22.37 34.83 1.57
CA GLU A 114 -22.43 33.36 1.51
C GLU A 114 -21.04 32.75 1.23
N GLU A 115 -20.79 31.54 1.74
CA GLU A 115 -19.56 30.79 1.49
C GLU A 115 -19.41 30.43 0.00
N ALA A 116 -18.18 30.50 -0.51
CA ALA A 116 -17.84 30.16 -1.89
C ALA A 116 -16.58 29.29 -1.96
N TRP A 117 -16.56 28.29 -2.85
CA TRP A 117 -15.47 27.31 -2.98
C TRP A 117 -14.61 27.58 -4.22
N PHE A 118 -13.31 27.74 -4.04
CA PHE A 118 -12.36 28.07 -5.09
C PHE A 118 -11.28 27.00 -5.20
N PHE A 119 -11.23 26.31 -6.34
CA PHE A 119 -10.26 25.26 -6.64
C PHE A 119 -9.24 25.79 -7.64
N LEU A 120 -8.01 26.01 -7.17
CA LEU A 120 -6.91 26.62 -7.93
C LEU A 120 -5.86 25.54 -8.31
N ASP A 121 -5.71 25.26 -9.61
CA ASP A 121 -4.88 24.17 -10.15
C ASP A 121 -3.82 24.67 -11.16
N SER A 122 -2.59 24.22 -11.25
CA SER A 122 -1.69 23.80 -10.20
C SER A 122 -0.57 24.84 -10.05
N VAL A 123 0.02 24.94 -8.85
CA VAL A 123 1.16 25.86 -8.59
C VAL A 123 2.38 25.51 -9.44
N ASP A 124 2.57 24.22 -9.73
CA ASP A 124 3.74 23.72 -10.46
C ASP A 124 3.80 24.14 -11.92
N GLU A 125 2.66 24.17 -12.64
CA GLU A 125 2.58 24.68 -14.01
C GLU A 125 2.90 26.18 -14.08
N THR A 126 2.41 26.94 -13.11
CA THR A 126 2.65 28.40 -13.03
C THR A 126 4.15 28.70 -12.87
N ARG A 127 4.82 28.02 -11.93
CA ARG A 127 6.27 28.18 -11.73
C ARG A 127 7.07 27.75 -12.96
N LEU A 128 6.66 26.66 -13.59
CA LEU A 128 7.33 26.13 -14.78
C LEU A 128 7.28 27.12 -15.94
N ASN A 129 6.17 27.83 -16.09
CA ASN A 129 5.99 28.90 -17.08
C ASN A 129 6.61 30.24 -16.64
N ARG A 130 7.50 30.22 -15.63
CA ARG A 130 8.22 31.39 -15.07
C ARG A 130 7.29 32.48 -14.54
N LYS A 131 6.06 32.13 -14.21
CA LYS A 131 5.08 33.03 -13.57
C LYS A 131 5.20 32.88 -12.05
N SER A 132 4.69 33.87 -11.32
CA SER A 132 4.73 33.89 -9.85
C SER A 132 3.38 33.46 -9.29
N PRO A 133 3.29 32.27 -8.64
CA PRO A 133 2.06 31.84 -7.96
C PRO A 133 1.62 32.85 -6.90
N GLU A 134 2.57 33.45 -6.18
CA GLU A 134 2.31 34.51 -5.21
C GLU A 134 1.59 35.71 -5.85
N ARG A 135 2.06 36.18 -7.01
CA ARG A 135 1.41 37.30 -7.71
C ARG A 135 0.02 36.94 -8.20
N ALA A 136 -0.18 35.72 -8.71
CA ALA A 136 -1.48 35.21 -9.15
C ALA A 136 -2.48 35.20 -7.98
N VAL A 137 -2.09 34.60 -6.85
CA VAL A 137 -2.92 34.50 -5.65
C VAL A 137 -3.19 35.88 -5.05
N ARG A 138 -2.19 36.78 -5.04
CA ARG A 138 -2.38 38.17 -4.59
C ARG A 138 -3.40 38.93 -5.46
N ARG A 139 -3.39 38.71 -6.78
CA ARG A 139 -4.37 39.28 -7.71
C ARG A 139 -5.76 38.73 -7.43
N PHE A 140 -5.89 37.41 -7.26
CA PHE A 140 -7.14 36.76 -6.86
C PHE A 140 -7.71 37.33 -5.57
N VAL A 141 -6.92 37.41 -4.50
CA VAL A 141 -7.36 37.97 -3.21
C VAL A 141 -7.80 39.43 -3.34
N ARG A 142 -7.10 40.22 -4.18
CA ARG A 142 -7.50 41.60 -4.45
C ARG A 142 -8.86 41.69 -5.16
N GLU A 143 -9.16 40.75 -6.06
CA GLU A 143 -10.43 40.69 -6.78
C GLU A 143 -11.60 40.19 -5.91
N LEU A 144 -11.31 39.41 -4.86
CA LEU A 144 -12.29 39.02 -3.83
C LEU A 144 -12.55 40.14 -2.82
N GLY A 145 -11.55 40.95 -2.50
CA GLY A 145 -11.63 41.90 -1.39
C GLY A 145 -11.61 41.19 -0.01
N PRO A 146 -11.67 41.97 1.09
CA PRO A 146 -11.54 41.42 2.45
C PRO A 146 -12.73 40.52 2.84
N ASP A 147 -13.96 40.93 2.51
CA ASP A 147 -15.18 40.19 2.87
C ASP A 147 -15.28 38.87 2.08
N GLY A 148 -15.02 38.93 0.77
CA GLY A 148 -14.96 37.75 -0.08
C GLY A 148 -13.84 36.79 0.30
N ALA A 149 -12.64 37.29 0.64
CA ALA A 149 -11.55 36.44 1.11
C ALA A 149 -11.89 35.77 2.45
N ALA A 150 -12.68 36.42 3.31
CA ALA A 150 -13.14 35.83 4.54
C ALA A 150 -14.09 34.65 4.28
N GLN A 151 -15.04 34.78 3.36
CA GLN A 151 -16.03 33.73 3.02
C GLN A 151 -15.55 32.69 2.01
N ALA A 152 -14.41 32.91 1.36
CA ALA A 152 -13.83 31.95 0.44
C ALA A 152 -13.32 30.70 1.17
N HIS A 153 -13.60 29.52 0.62
CA HIS A 153 -12.87 28.28 0.85
C HIS A 153 -11.90 28.10 -0.31
N VAL A 154 -10.59 28.04 -0.05
CA VAL A 154 -9.56 28.02 -1.09
C VAL A 154 -8.79 26.71 -1.03
N TYR A 155 -8.81 25.97 -2.14
CA TYR A 155 -8.12 24.70 -2.35
C TYR A 155 -7.06 24.89 -3.42
N ILE A 156 -5.82 24.53 -3.12
CA ILE A 156 -4.69 24.72 -4.03
C ILE A 156 -4.05 23.36 -4.30
N SER A 157 -3.84 23.03 -5.57
CA SER A 157 -3.12 21.82 -5.96
C SER A 157 -1.64 22.15 -6.27
N CYS A 158 -0.73 21.23 -5.92
CA CYS A 158 0.68 21.36 -6.25
C CYS A 158 1.38 19.98 -6.33
N ARG A 159 2.37 19.84 -7.20
CA ARG A 159 3.40 18.80 -7.07
C ARG A 159 4.34 19.14 -5.91
N VAL A 160 4.77 18.14 -5.13
CA VAL A 160 5.62 18.40 -3.95
C VAL A 160 7.00 18.90 -4.29
N SER A 161 7.54 18.52 -5.46
CA SER A 161 8.76 19.10 -6.01
C SER A 161 8.72 20.63 -6.12
N ASP A 162 7.52 21.21 -6.21
CA ASP A 162 7.28 22.63 -6.46
C ASP A 162 6.65 23.37 -5.27
N TRP A 163 6.38 22.64 -4.17
CA TRP A 163 5.90 23.19 -2.91
C TRP A 163 7.07 23.51 -1.96
N LYS A 164 7.39 24.79 -1.82
CA LYS A 164 8.43 25.25 -0.91
C LYS A 164 7.90 25.33 0.53
N THR A 165 7.94 24.21 1.24
CA THR A 165 7.21 23.99 2.51
C THR A 165 7.12 25.19 3.45
N ARG A 166 8.25 25.86 3.78
CA ARG A 166 8.24 27.01 4.69
C ARG A 166 7.83 28.31 4.00
N GLU A 167 8.45 28.65 2.87
CA GLU A 167 8.19 29.88 2.12
C GLU A 167 6.74 29.94 1.65
N ASP A 168 6.30 28.93 0.90
CA ASP A 168 4.97 28.91 0.28
C ASP A 168 3.89 28.89 1.35
N ARG A 169 4.04 28.07 2.40
CA ARG A 169 3.11 28.06 3.54
C ARG A 169 2.96 29.46 4.15
N THR A 170 4.08 30.11 4.47
CA THR A 170 4.08 31.45 5.06
C THR A 170 3.43 32.45 4.11
N THR A 171 3.74 32.40 2.82
CA THR A 171 3.14 33.26 1.80
C THR A 171 1.63 33.04 1.69
N PHE A 172 1.16 31.79 1.68
CA PHE A 172 -0.27 31.48 1.60
C PHE A 172 -1.02 31.90 2.86
N GLU A 173 -0.46 31.66 4.05
CA GLU A 173 -1.04 32.12 5.33
C GLU A 173 -1.11 33.66 5.40
N GLN A 174 -0.14 34.37 4.82
CA GLN A 174 -0.13 35.85 4.74
C GLN A 174 -1.12 36.40 3.71
N LEU A 175 -1.22 35.78 2.52
CA LEU A 175 -2.10 36.26 1.45
C LEU A 175 -3.56 35.92 1.69
N LEU A 176 -3.84 34.80 2.36
CA LEU A 176 -5.18 34.28 2.59
C LEU A 176 -5.42 34.10 4.10
N PRO A 177 -5.35 35.18 4.90
CA PRO A 177 -5.53 35.10 6.35
C PRO A 177 -6.91 34.51 6.67
N LEU A 178 -6.96 33.76 7.76
CA LEU A 178 -8.20 33.15 8.22
C LEU A 178 -9.05 34.20 8.95
N PRO A 179 -10.39 34.16 8.81
CA PRO A 179 -11.26 35.10 9.51
C PRO A 179 -11.08 34.96 11.02
N GLN A 180 -10.74 36.05 11.71
CA GLN A 180 -10.75 36.06 13.18
C GLN A 180 -12.21 36.16 13.64
N LEU A 181 -12.81 35.04 14.02
CA LEU A 181 -14.06 35.07 14.78
C LEU A 181 -13.75 35.53 16.22
N PRO A 182 -14.60 36.38 16.84
CA PRO A 182 -14.39 36.80 18.21
C PRO A 182 -14.37 35.58 19.13
N LYS A 183 -13.25 35.37 19.83
CA LYS A 183 -13.13 34.36 20.90
C LYS A 183 -14.30 34.56 21.88
N PRO A 184 -15.02 33.50 22.28
CA PRO A 184 -16.00 33.64 23.36
C PRO A 184 -15.28 34.20 24.60
N PRO A 185 -15.89 35.16 25.32
CA PRO A 185 -15.23 35.80 26.45
C PRO A 185 -14.84 34.74 27.47
N ALA A 186 -13.58 34.76 27.88
CA ALA A 186 -13.06 33.92 28.94
C ALA A 186 -13.98 34.06 30.16
N SER A 187 -14.73 33.01 30.47
CA SER A 187 -15.48 32.93 31.72
C SER A 187 -14.48 33.11 32.85
N ALA A 188 -14.67 34.18 33.62
CA ALA A 188 -13.88 34.53 34.79
C ALA A 188 -13.65 33.29 35.65
N SER A 189 -12.38 32.91 35.80
CA SER A 189 -11.93 31.95 36.79
C SER A 189 -12.26 32.49 38.18
N ALA A 190 -13.33 31.97 38.79
CA ALA A 190 -13.55 32.12 40.21
C ALA A 190 -12.45 31.35 40.96
N SER A 191 -11.64 32.10 41.69
CA SER A 191 -10.62 31.65 42.63
C SER A 191 -11.22 30.81 43.76
N THR A 192 -10.62 29.66 44.06
CA THR A 192 -10.67 29.02 45.39
C THR A 192 -9.25 28.85 45.94
N PRO A 193 -9.07 28.95 47.27
CA PRO A 193 -7.79 29.31 47.88
C PRO A 193 -6.79 28.15 47.94
N GLU A 194 -5.51 28.50 47.84
CA GLU A 194 -4.34 27.63 47.96
C GLU A 194 -4.24 26.99 49.35
N ASP A 195 -4.16 25.66 49.41
CA ASP A 195 -3.64 24.94 50.58
C ASP A 195 -2.10 24.95 50.51
N SER A 196 -1.48 25.84 51.28
CA SER A 196 -0.05 26.12 51.32
C SER A 196 0.82 25.02 51.94
N ASP A 197 0.25 23.88 52.32
CA ASP A 197 0.95 22.85 53.09
C ASP A 197 1.45 21.67 52.23
N ALA A 198 1.02 21.57 50.95
CA ALA A 198 1.46 20.50 50.05
C ALA A 198 2.83 20.77 49.37
N ALA A 199 3.32 22.01 49.38
CA ALA A 199 4.56 22.39 48.70
C ALA A 199 5.85 22.09 49.51
N LEU A 200 5.74 21.73 50.79
CA LEU A 200 6.90 21.54 51.67
C LEU A 200 7.35 20.07 51.83
N LEU A 201 6.60 19.09 51.35
CA LEU A 201 6.92 17.65 51.53
C LEU A 201 7.40 16.92 50.26
N ASN A 202 7.39 17.56 49.10
CA ASN A 202 7.81 16.94 47.83
C ASN A 202 9.32 16.66 47.62
N PRO A 203 10.29 17.26 48.35
CA PRO A 203 11.71 16.94 48.10
C PRO A 203 12.26 15.70 48.81
N LEU A 204 11.51 15.00 49.67
CA LEU A 204 12.06 13.97 50.57
C LEU A 204 11.80 12.51 50.17
N PHE A 205 11.02 12.25 49.13
CA PHE A 205 10.79 10.88 48.61
C PHE A 205 10.82 10.89 47.08
N PRO A 206 11.94 10.55 46.41
CA PRO A 206 11.94 10.31 44.98
C PRO A 206 11.19 8.99 44.69
N PRO A 207 10.13 8.95 43.88
CA PRO A 207 9.57 7.69 43.43
C PRO A 207 10.51 7.08 42.38
N GLU A 208 11.09 5.95 42.76
CA GLU A 208 11.86 5.05 41.89
C GLU A 208 10.96 4.49 40.76
N ASN A 209 11.62 4.15 39.66
CA ASN A 209 11.03 3.66 38.41
C ASN A 209 10.08 2.46 38.61
N GLU A 210 8.78 2.69 38.45
CA GLU A 210 7.82 1.63 38.11
C GLU A 210 6.93 2.08 36.93
N THR A 211 7.22 1.47 35.79
CA THR A 211 6.30 1.02 34.73
C THR A 211 4.92 1.71 34.68
N GLN A 212 4.81 2.84 33.99
CA GLN A 212 3.52 3.45 33.63
C GLN A 212 3.01 2.92 32.28
N GLN A 213 2.46 1.71 32.29
CA GLN A 213 1.25 1.43 31.52
C GLN A 213 0.06 1.84 32.37
N THR A 214 -1.00 2.34 31.72
CA THR A 214 -2.31 2.71 32.29
C THR A 214 -2.37 3.98 33.14
N GLN A 215 -2.56 5.12 32.47
CA GLN A 215 -3.72 6.02 32.62
C GLN A 215 -3.47 7.29 31.78
N ALA A 216 -3.52 7.13 30.46
CA ALA A 216 -3.85 8.26 29.60
C ALA A 216 -5.32 8.59 29.88
N LEU A 217 -5.53 9.62 30.71
CA LEU A 217 -6.82 10.29 30.81
C LEU A 217 -7.29 10.61 29.39
N GLN A 218 -8.54 10.25 29.13
CA GLN A 218 -9.27 10.49 27.90
C GLN A 218 -9.26 12.01 27.61
N GLU A 219 -8.27 12.48 26.86
CA GLU A 219 -8.46 13.64 26.01
C GLU A 219 -9.29 13.16 24.83
N GLU A 220 -10.59 13.50 24.82
CA GLU A 220 -11.39 13.40 23.61
C GLU A 220 -10.62 14.07 22.46
N PRO A 221 -10.61 13.49 21.24
CA PRO A 221 -9.97 14.11 20.11
C PRO A 221 -10.59 15.50 19.90
N LYS A 222 -9.81 16.56 20.18
CA LYS A 222 -10.17 17.93 19.80
C LYS A 222 -10.56 17.91 18.32
N LYS A 223 -11.80 18.32 18.02
CA LYS A 223 -12.23 18.58 16.64
C LYS A 223 -11.12 19.40 15.96
N PRO A 224 -10.67 19.02 14.75
CA PRO A 224 -9.64 19.75 14.04
C PRO A 224 -10.08 21.21 13.94
N ASP A 225 -9.20 22.13 14.31
CA ASP A 225 -9.48 23.55 14.21
C ASP A 225 -9.62 23.87 12.72
N SER A 226 -10.87 24.01 12.25
CA SER A 226 -11.22 24.31 10.84
C SER A 226 -10.62 25.63 10.31
N GLN A 227 -9.85 26.31 11.17
CA GLN A 227 -9.24 27.62 10.99
C GLN A 227 -7.72 27.58 10.83
N GLU A 228 -7.09 26.46 10.45
CA GLU A 228 -5.67 26.41 10.06
C GLU A 228 -5.49 25.99 8.59
N LEU A 229 -4.35 26.35 7.98
CA LEU A 229 -3.95 25.82 6.67
C LEU A 229 -3.70 24.32 6.78
N LEU A 230 -4.59 23.54 6.17
CA LEU A 230 -4.46 22.09 6.12
C LEU A 230 -3.66 21.70 4.87
N VAL A 231 -2.52 21.02 5.07
CA VAL A 231 -1.74 20.43 3.98
C VAL A 231 -1.98 18.92 3.98
N VAL A 232 -2.50 18.40 2.87
CA VAL A 232 -2.81 16.97 2.71
C VAL A 232 -2.18 16.40 1.46
N GLN A 233 -2.06 15.08 1.42
CA GLN A 233 -1.71 14.33 0.22
C GLN A 233 -2.73 13.25 -0.12
N LEU A 234 -2.79 12.89 -1.41
CA LEU A 234 -3.59 11.77 -1.89
C LEU A 234 -2.99 10.43 -1.40
N VAL A 235 -3.87 9.55 -0.96
CA VAL A 235 -3.54 8.17 -0.58
C VAL A 235 -3.52 7.27 -1.82
N PRO A 236 -2.70 6.20 -1.84
CA PRO A 236 -2.78 5.14 -2.86
C PRO A 236 -4.21 4.60 -3.04
N LEU A 237 -4.50 4.11 -4.23
CA LEU A 237 -5.76 3.45 -4.53
C LEU A 237 -5.90 2.14 -3.73
N ASP A 238 -7.08 1.90 -3.18
CA ASP A 238 -7.45 0.61 -2.57
C ASP A 238 -8.07 -0.36 -3.60
N GLU A 239 -8.31 -1.60 -3.19
CA GLU A 239 -8.88 -2.66 -4.06
C GLU A 239 -10.24 -2.28 -4.66
N ASP A 240 -11.10 -1.60 -3.89
CA ASP A 240 -12.43 -1.20 -4.36
C ASP A 240 -12.32 -0.06 -5.39
N GLN A 241 -11.38 0.87 -5.17
CA GLN A 241 -11.06 1.94 -6.11
C GLN A 241 -10.43 1.39 -7.40
N HIS A 242 -9.54 0.39 -7.31
CA HIS A 242 -9.01 -0.29 -8.49
C HIS A 242 -10.12 -0.92 -9.32
N ARG A 243 -11.05 -1.64 -8.68
CA ARG A 243 -12.20 -2.26 -9.34
C ARG A 243 -13.07 -1.24 -10.07
N ARG A 244 -13.48 -0.18 -9.36
CA ARG A 244 -14.31 0.89 -9.96
C ARG A 244 -13.66 1.52 -11.18
N LEU A 245 -12.35 1.78 -11.11
CA LEU A 245 -11.61 2.39 -12.21
C LEU A 245 -11.46 1.42 -13.39
N ALA A 246 -11.19 0.14 -13.13
CA ALA A 246 -11.08 -0.90 -14.16
C ALA A 246 -12.41 -1.12 -14.90
N GLU A 247 -13.53 -1.20 -14.16
CA GLU A 247 -14.87 -1.33 -14.73
C GLU A 247 -15.24 -0.12 -15.59
N ALA A 248 -15.01 1.10 -15.07
CA ALA A 248 -15.30 2.32 -15.80
C ALA A 248 -14.42 2.50 -17.05
N TRP A 249 -13.18 1.98 -17.02
CA TRP A 249 -12.31 1.96 -18.19
C TRP A 249 -12.73 0.91 -19.23
N GLY A 250 -13.66 0.01 -18.89
CA GLY A 250 -14.16 -1.03 -19.79
C GLY A 250 -13.24 -2.25 -19.88
N ILE A 251 -12.72 -2.73 -18.75
CA ILE A 251 -12.12 -4.06 -18.65
C ILE A 251 -13.24 -5.11 -18.60
N GLU A 252 -13.24 -6.05 -19.54
CA GLU A 252 -14.31 -7.07 -19.66
C GLU A 252 -14.35 -8.01 -18.45
N ASP A 253 -13.21 -8.59 -18.09
CA ASP A 253 -13.06 -9.45 -16.91
C ASP A 253 -12.20 -8.75 -15.85
N THR A 254 -12.86 -7.96 -15.01
CA THR A 254 -12.19 -7.20 -13.94
C THR A 254 -11.61 -8.11 -12.86
N ASP A 255 -12.20 -9.28 -12.60
CA ASP A 255 -11.70 -10.22 -11.60
C ASP A 255 -10.43 -10.92 -12.06
N ALA A 256 -10.36 -11.33 -13.33
CA ALA A 256 -9.12 -11.85 -13.90
C ALA A 256 -8.01 -10.80 -13.90
N PHE A 257 -8.32 -9.58 -14.33
CA PHE A 257 -7.39 -8.47 -14.37
C PHE A 257 -6.79 -8.13 -12.99
N LEU A 258 -7.63 -7.88 -11.98
CA LEU A 258 -7.17 -7.59 -10.61
C LEU A 258 -6.48 -8.80 -9.98
N GLY A 259 -6.98 -10.00 -10.28
CA GLY A 259 -6.37 -11.25 -9.84
C GLY A 259 -4.94 -11.41 -10.35
N GLU A 260 -4.66 -11.07 -11.61
CA GLU A 260 -3.30 -11.10 -12.14
C GLU A 260 -2.40 -9.99 -11.57
N ILE A 261 -2.93 -8.80 -11.28
CA ILE A 261 -2.15 -7.74 -10.60
C ILE A 261 -1.64 -8.25 -9.25
N GLY A 262 -2.53 -8.77 -8.41
CA GLY A 262 -2.16 -9.24 -7.07
C GLY A 262 -1.25 -10.47 -7.11
N ARG A 263 -1.53 -11.44 -8.01
CA ARG A 263 -0.73 -12.67 -8.13
C ARG A 263 0.70 -12.43 -8.60
N ASN A 264 0.91 -11.44 -9.47
CA ASN A 264 2.23 -11.10 -10.02
C ASN A 264 2.94 -9.98 -9.25
N GLY A 265 2.41 -9.55 -8.10
CA GLY A 265 3.02 -8.49 -7.28
C GLY A 265 3.10 -7.15 -7.99
N LEU A 266 2.10 -6.82 -8.82
CA LEU A 266 2.05 -5.59 -9.61
C LEU A 266 1.26 -4.47 -8.92
N ASP A 267 0.80 -4.69 -7.68
CA ASP A 267 -0.01 -3.73 -6.91
C ASP A 267 0.66 -2.35 -6.84
N LYS A 268 1.98 -2.34 -6.63
CA LYS A 268 2.84 -1.13 -6.58
C LYS A 268 2.90 -0.37 -7.91
N LEU A 269 2.51 -1.00 -9.01
CA LEU A 269 2.44 -0.34 -10.31
C LEU A 269 1.04 0.24 -10.58
N ALA A 270 0.05 0.04 -9.70
CA ALA A 270 -1.34 0.47 -9.88
C ALA A 270 -1.83 1.52 -8.85
N GLU A 271 -0.97 2.01 -7.94
CA GLU A 271 -1.37 2.82 -6.78
C GLU A 271 -2.03 4.19 -7.10
N ARG A 272 -1.92 4.68 -8.35
CA ARG A 272 -2.48 5.98 -8.78
C ARG A 272 -3.46 5.79 -9.93
N PRO A 273 -4.46 6.67 -10.11
CA PRO A 273 -5.38 6.57 -11.23
C PRO A 273 -4.68 6.46 -12.58
N GLY A 274 -3.71 7.32 -12.87
CA GLY A 274 -2.98 7.26 -14.15
C GLY A 274 -2.00 6.08 -14.27
N ASP A 275 -1.63 5.43 -13.16
CA ASP A 275 -0.82 4.22 -13.13
C ASP A 275 -1.70 3.00 -13.45
N MET A 276 -2.88 2.92 -12.82
CA MET A 276 -3.90 1.92 -13.07
C MET A 276 -4.39 1.98 -14.53
N LEU A 277 -4.59 3.18 -15.08
CA LEU A 277 -4.93 3.34 -16.50
C LEU A 277 -3.84 2.81 -17.45
N ASP A 278 -2.56 2.97 -17.12
CA ASP A 278 -1.45 2.44 -17.93
C ASP A 278 -1.43 0.91 -17.92
N ILE A 279 -1.65 0.29 -16.76
CA ILE A 279 -1.73 -1.17 -16.64
C ILE A 279 -2.97 -1.71 -17.36
N ALA A 280 -4.11 -1.00 -17.29
CA ALA A 280 -5.30 -1.36 -18.04
C ALA A 280 -5.08 -1.30 -19.55
N GLU A 281 -4.34 -0.29 -20.04
CA GLU A 281 -3.97 -0.17 -21.45
C GLU A 281 -3.11 -1.37 -21.89
N TYR A 282 -2.09 -1.72 -21.09
CA TYR A 282 -1.26 -2.91 -21.32
C TYR A 282 -2.10 -4.19 -21.38
N TRP A 283 -3.02 -4.37 -20.43
CA TRP A 283 -3.90 -5.53 -20.38
C TRP A 283 -4.80 -5.63 -21.62
N LYS A 284 -5.39 -4.52 -22.06
CA LYS A 284 -6.24 -4.52 -23.27
C LYS A 284 -5.45 -4.91 -24.51
N GLU A 285 -4.20 -4.46 -24.62
CA GLU A 285 -3.34 -4.79 -25.76
C GLU A 285 -2.89 -6.26 -25.76
N HIS A 286 -2.47 -6.78 -24.60
CA HIS A 286 -1.79 -8.08 -24.51
C HIS A 286 -2.65 -9.22 -23.95
N GLN A 287 -3.77 -8.92 -23.29
CA GLN A 287 -4.69 -9.87 -22.62
C GLN A 287 -4.03 -10.74 -21.53
N ARG A 288 -2.82 -10.36 -21.08
CA ARG A 288 -2.04 -10.96 -20.01
C ARG A 288 -0.94 -10.00 -19.59
N PHE A 289 -0.43 -10.12 -18.37
CA PHE A 289 0.81 -9.43 -18.01
C PHE A 289 2.06 -10.20 -18.45
N ALA A 290 3.14 -9.46 -18.71
CA ALA A 290 4.47 -10.04 -18.84
C ALA A 290 5.04 -10.40 -17.45
N ALA A 291 6.25 -10.94 -17.43
CA ALA A 291 6.97 -11.20 -16.20
C ALA A 291 7.11 -9.93 -15.34
N ARG A 292 7.20 -10.08 -14.01
CA ARG A 292 7.21 -8.96 -13.07
C ARG A 292 8.32 -7.96 -13.39
N ALA A 293 9.53 -8.44 -13.71
CA ALA A 293 10.64 -7.56 -14.10
C ALA A 293 10.35 -6.72 -15.35
N GLU A 294 9.69 -7.29 -16.36
CA GLU A 294 9.29 -6.58 -17.58
C GLU A 294 8.18 -5.56 -17.31
N MET A 295 7.23 -5.89 -16.44
CA MET A 295 6.17 -4.97 -16.03
C MET A 295 6.74 -3.77 -15.24
N PHE A 296 7.72 -4.01 -14.37
CA PHE A 296 8.45 -2.94 -13.68
C PHE A 296 9.21 -2.06 -14.66
N GLU A 297 9.91 -2.65 -15.63
CA GLU A 297 10.61 -1.92 -16.69
C GLU A 297 9.64 -1.03 -17.49
N HIS A 298 8.50 -1.58 -17.90
CA HIS A 298 7.45 -0.86 -18.62
C HIS A 298 6.90 0.30 -17.79
N GLY A 299 6.50 0.04 -16.54
CA GLY A 299 5.93 1.04 -15.63
C GLY A 299 6.91 2.17 -15.31
N ILE A 300 8.18 1.85 -15.07
CA ILE A 300 9.23 2.85 -14.85
C ILE A 300 9.41 3.74 -16.08
N ASN A 301 9.48 3.15 -17.27
CA ASN A 301 9.66 3.93 -18.51
C ASN A 301 8.47 4.86 -18.75
N ARG A 302 7.22 4.40 -18.49
CA ARG A 302 6.03 5.26 -18.52
C ARG A 302 6.12 6.41 -17.50
N LYS A 303 6.54 6.12 -16.27
CA LYS A 303 6.66 7.12 -15.19
C LYS A 303 7.81 8.13 -15.41
N LEU A 304 8.83 7.77 -16.19
CA LEU A 304 9.93 8.67 -16.57
C LEU A 304 9.58 9.62 -17.72
N VAL A 305 8.50 9.37 -18.45
CA VAL A 305 7.99 10.27 -19.49
C VAL A 305 7.03 11.28 -18.87
N GLU A 306 7.14 12.55 -19.29
CA GLU A 306 6.17 13.59 -18.90
C GLU A 306 5.06 13.57 -19.93
N ARG A 307 3.85 13.27 -19.46
CA ARG A 307 2.69 13.00 -20.32
C ARG A 307 2.14 14.29 -20.93
N ASP A 308 2.33 15.41 -20.26
CA ASP A 308 1.94 16.70 -20.79
C ASP A 308 2.92 17.16 -21.88
N LYS A 309 2.48 17.06 -23.13
CA LYS A 309 3.25 17.49 -24.32
C LYS A 309 3.54 18.98 -24.35
N HIS A 310 2.74 19.79 -23.64
CA HIS A 310 2.85 21.24 -23.66
C HIS A 310 3.74 21.78 -22.53
N ARG A 311 4.29 20.90 -21.68
CA ARG A 311 5.20 21.33 -20.63
C ARG A 311 6.54 21.86 -21.17
N PRO A 312 7.00 23.05 -20.73
CA PRO A 312 8.26 23.63 -21.19
C PRO A 312 9.52 22.79 -20.91
N ASP A 313 9.51 21.96 -19.87
CA ASP A 313 10.65 21.11 -19.50
C ASP A 313 10.64 19.74 -20.19
N ASN A 314 9.65 19.46 -21.05
CA ASN A 314 9.56 18.15 -21.69
C ASN A 314 10.69 17.92 -22.70
N GLU A 315 11.15 18.97 -23.39
CA GLU A 315 12.32 18.93 -24.30
C GLU A 315 13.66 18.92 -23.56
N ALA A 316 13.68 19.26 -22.26
CA ALA A 316 14.93 19.41 -21.51
C ALA A 316 15.62 18.07 -21.22
N LEU A 317 14.89 16.95 -21.27
CA LEU A 317 15.40 15.66 -20.82
C LEU A 317 14.87 14.49 -21.66
N SER A 318 15.77 13.82 -22.38
CA SER A 318 15.44 12.58 -23.10
C SER A 318 15.16 11.42 -22.12
N LEU A 319 14.37 10.44 -22.55
CA LEU A 319 14.06 9.26 -21.75
C LEU A 319 15.32 8.49 -21.32
N GLU A 320 16.30 8.32 -22.22
CA GLU A 320 17.56 7.65 -21.92
C GLU A 320 18.35 8.40 -20.83
N LYS A 321 18.42 9.73 -20.92
CA LYS A 321 19.09 10.54 -19.91
C LYS A 321 18.34 10.49 -18.59
N ALA A 322 17.01 10.63 -18.60
CA ALA A 322 16.15 10.50 -17.43
C ALA A 322 16.36 9.14 -16.72
N ARG A 323 16.39 8.06 -17.49
CA ARG A 323 16.65 6.71 -17.00
C ARG A 323 17.99 6.60 -16.30
N ARG A 324 19.07 7.06 -16.94
CA ARG A 324 20.42 7.07 -16.35
C ARG A 324 20.49 7.89 -15.07
N GLY A 325 19.79 9.03 -15.02
CA GLY A 325 19.70 9.87 -13.83
C GLY A 325 18.97 9.17 -12.69
N ALA A 326 17.82 8.56 -12.97
CA ALA A 326 17.03 7.82 -12.00
C ALA A 326 17.79 6.61 -11.43
N GLU A 327 18.47 5.83 -12.28
CA GLU A 327 19.35 4.72 -11.87
C GLU A 327 20.46 5.18 -10.92
N ARG A 328 21.13 6.29 -11.25
CA ARG A 328 22.21 6.84 -10.41
C ARG A 328 21.68 7.38 -9.08
N LEU A 329 20.55 8.09 -9.08
CA LEU A 329 19.90 8.55 -7.85
C LEU A 329 19.48 7.37 -6.97
N ALA A 330 18.87 6.34 -7.55
CA ALA A 330 18.46 5.13 -6.82
C ALA A 330 19.66 4.41 -6.19
N ALA A 331 20.75 4.24 -6.94
CA ALA A 331 21.98 3.65 -6.43
C ALA A 331 22.58 4.49 -5.28
N THR A 332 22.65 5.81 -5.43
CA THR A 332 23.19 6.67 -4.37
C THR A 332 22.35 6.64 -3.11
N LEU A 333 21.02 6.67 -3.21
CA LEU A 333 20.15 6.54 -2.05
C LEU A 333 20.35 5.20 -1.33
N THR A 334 20.34 4.09 -2.08
CA THR A 334 20.52 2.75 -1.53
C THR A 334 21.89 2.57 -0.86
N LEU A 335 22.98 2.98 -1.52
CA LEU A 335 24.34 2.85 -0.99
C LEU A 335 24.64 3.85 0.13
N GLY A 336 24.05 5.05 0.05
CA GLY A 336 24.10 6.08 1.07
C GLY A 336 23.19 5.82 2.27
N LYS A 337 22.41 4.72 2.26
CA LYS A 337 21.43 4.36 3.30
C LYS A 337 20.45 5.50 3.60
N SER A 338 20.01 6.16 2.54
CA SER A 338 19.01 7.24 2.57
C SER A 338 17.80 6.86 1.72
N PHE A 339 16.66 7.45 2.05
CA PHE A 339 15.41 7.30 1.29
C PHE A 339 14.94 8.60 0.67
N THR A 340 15.63 9.73 0.90
CA THR A 340 15.14 11.05 0.50
C THR A 340 16.17 11.88 -0.25
N LEU A 341 15.66 12.65 -1.22
CA LEU A 341 16.35 13.67 -2.01
C LEU A 341 15.83 15.05 -1.60
N LEU A 342 16.67 16.06 -1.70
CA LEU A 342 16.22 17.45 -1.60
C LEU A 342 15.37 17.81 -2.83
N ALA A 343 14.20 18.44 -2.62
CA ALA A 343 13.41 18.98 -3.70
C ALA A 343 14.09 20.22 -4.31
N PRO A 344 13.83 20.54 -5.59
CA PRO A 344 14.36 21.72 -6.26
C PRO A 344 14.21 23.02 -5.45
N GLY A 345 15.33 23.72 -5.24
CA GLY A 345 15.33 25.04 -4.60
C GLY A 345 14.93 25.04 -3.12
N GLN A 346 15.09 23.91 -2.42
CA GLN A 346 14.99 23.82 -0.97
C GLN A 346 16.39 23.91 -0.35
N GLU A 347 16.51 24.66 0.75
CA GLU A 347 17.69 24.59 1.61
C GLU A 347 17.54 23.42 2.59
N PRO A 348 18.63 22.69 2.92
CA PRO A 348 18.58 21.65 3.94
C PRO A 348 18.14 22.27 5.26
N ASP A 349 17.01 21.82 5.82
CA ASP A 349 16.59 22.24 7.15
C ASP A 349 17.67 21.82 8.17
N PRO A 350 18.32 22.74 8.90
CA PRO A 350 19.39 22.42 9.83
C PRO A 350 19.00 21.39 10.88
N ASP A 351 17.72 21.36 11.27
CA ASP A 351 17.18 20.48 12.31
C ASP A 351 16.86 19.06 11.78
N LEU A 352 16.69 18.90 10.47
CA LEU A 352 16.39 17.61 9.80
C LEU A 352 17.54 17.15 8.88
N ALA A 353 18.67 17.85 8.85
CA ALA A 353 19.76 17.69 7.88
C ALA A 353 20.44 16.30 7.89
N SER A 354 20.16 15.45 8.87
CA SER A 354 20.65 14.07 8.88
C SER A 354 19.81 13.17 7.95
N GLY A 355 19.96 13.31 6.63
CA GLY A 355 19.66 12.18 5.74
C GLY A 355 19.27 12.45 4.30
N ALA A 356 18.84 13.65 3.90
CA ALA A 356 18.45 13.90 2.51
C ALA A 356 19.67 14.16 1.62
N MET A 357 19.75 13.48 0.47
CA MET A 357 20.84 13.66 -0.48
C MET A 357 20.53 14.78 -1.49
N ASP A 358 21.56 15.55 -1.86
CA ASP A 358 21.43 16.63 -2.85
C ASP A 358 21.62 16.10 -4.29
N PRO A 359 20.59 16.18 -5.17
CA PRO A 359 20.70 15.77 -6.56
C PRO A 359 21.82 16.47 -7.34
N ALA A 360 22.20 17.70 -6.98
CA ALA A 360 23.30 18.42 -7.61
C ALA A 360 24.67 17.76 -7.35
N GLN A 361 24.85 17.13 -6.18
CA GLN A 361 26.07 16.39 -5.86
C GLN A 361 26.12 15.01 -6.53
N ILE A 362 24.96 14.41 -6.77
CA ILE A 362 24.84 13.10 -7.42
C ILE A 362 24.99 13.21 -8.94
N LEU A 363 24.39 14.24 -9.53
CA LEU A 363 24.39 14.51 -10.98
C LEU A 363 25.08 15.84 -11.28
N PRO A 364 26.39 15.99 -10.99
CA PRO A 364 27.11 17.25 -11.15
C PRO A 364 27.22 17.67 -12.62
N GLU A 365 27.19 16.71 -13.55
CA GLU A 365 27.28 16.98 -14.99
C GLU A 365 25.95 17.47 -15.61
N TRP A 366 24.88 17.55 -14.83
CA TRP A 366 23.56 17.97 -15.28
C TRP A 366 23.32 19.45 -15.01
N THR A 367 22.45 20.07 -15.80
CA THR A 367 21.96 21.43 -15.49
C THR A 367 20.85 21.38 -14.43
N ASP A 368 20.57 22.51 -13.77
CA ASP A 368 19.44 22.61 -12.84
C ASP A 368 18.11 22.31 -13.53
N ALA A 369 17.94 22.74 -14.78
CA ALA A 369 16.75 22.45 -15.56
C ALA A 369 16.55 20.94 -15.76
N GLU A 370 17.63 20.20 -16.09
CA GLU A 370 17.58 18.74 -16.27
C GLU A 370 17.30 17.99 -14.96
N ARG A 371 17.96 18.41 -13.86
CA ARG A 371 17.69 17.83 -12.53
C ARG A 371 16.25 18.05 -12.12
N ASN A 372 15.73 19.26 -12.30
CA ASN A 372 14.35 19.60 -11.95
C ASN A 372 13.35 18.83 -12.84
N ALA A 373 13.63 18.71 -14.14
CA ALA A 373 12.80 17.94 -15.07
C ALA A 373 12.75 16.45 -14.70
N LEU A 374 13.85 15.87 -14.18
CA LEU A 374 13.87 14.49 -13.69
C LEU A 374 13.06 14.34 -12.40
N LEU A 375 13.28 15.21 -11.42
CA LEU A 375 12.64 15.15 -10.10
C LEU A 375 11.12 15.40 -10.15
N ARG A 376 10.62 15.98 -11.24
CA ARG A 376 9.19 16.17 -11.52
C ARG A 376 8.52 14.94 -12.17
N ARG A 377 9.29 13.96 -12.65
CA ARG A 377 8.73 12.75 -13.29
C ARG A 377 7.99 11.88 -12.28
N GLY A 378 7.02 11.11 -12.75
CA GLY A 378 6.12 10.30 -11.92
C GLY A 378 6.75 9.11 -11.20
N VAL A 379 8.07 8.89 -11.33
CA VAL A 379 8.82 7.92 -10.51
C VAL A 379 9.10 8.44 -9.10
N PHE A 380 9.02 9.76 -8.89
CA PHE A 380 9.25 10.40 -7.61
C PHE A 380 7.95 10.85 -6.96
N ALA A 381 7.91 10.62 -5.65
CA ALA A 381 7.01 11.21 -4.69
C ALA A 381 7.31 12.12 -3.49
N PRO A 382 6.27 12.81 -2.99
CA PRO A 382 6.34 13.56 -1.76
C PRO A 382 6.99 12.78 -0.62
N ALA A 383 7.98 13.40 0.01
CA ALA A 383 8.40 13.09 1.36
C ALA A 383 8.22 14.35 2.23
N THR A 384 8.57 14.27 3.51
CA THR A 384 8.37 15.37 4.47
C THR A 384 9.29 16.56 4.14
N TYR A 385 8.79 17.79 4.29
CA TYR A 385 9.58 19.04 4.24
C TYR A 385 10.41 19.28 2.99
N GLY A 386 9.77 19.41 1.83
CA GLY A 386 10.49 19.76 0.60
C GLY A 386 11.51 18.69 0.21
N ARG A 387 11.19 17.43 0.51
CA ARG A 387 11.96 16.26 0.11
C ARG A 387 11.16 15.43 -0.87
N LEU A 388 11.90 14.66 -1.65
CA LEU A 388 11.37 13.70 -2.59
C LEU A 388 11.91 12.32 -2.25
N ARG A 389 11.17 11.29 -2.58
CA ARG A 389 11.61 9.89 -2.53
C ARG A 389 11.16 9.18 -3.79
N PHE A 390 11.67 7.98 -4.05
CA PHE A 390 11.02 7.13 -5.05
C PHE A 390 9.61 6.78 -4.58
N HIS A 391 8.67 6.73 -5.53
CA HIS A 391 7.26 6.44 -5.24
C HIS A 391 7.11 5.12 -4.48
N HIS A 392 7.84 4.09 -4.91
CA HIS A 392 8.02 2.85 -4.16
C HIS A 392 9.48 2.49 -3.96
N ARG A 393 9.72 1.83 -2.82
CA ARG A 393 11.00 1.25 -2.48
C ARG A 393 11.47 0.22 -3.52
N GLU A 394 10.57 -0.63 -4.02
CA GLU A 394 10.92 -1.60 -5.07
C GLU A 394 11.40 -0.95 -6.37
N THR A 395 10.84 0.21 -6.75
CA THR A 395 11.34 0.98 -7.90
C THR A 395 12.77 1.45 -7.69
N GLN A 396 13.11 1.93 -6.48
CA GLN A 396 14.48 2.29 -6.11
C GLN A 396 15.40 1.07 -6.16
N GLU A 397 14.97 -0.07 -5.63
CA GLU A 397 15.75 -1.31 -5.60
C GLU A 397 16.02 -1.85 -7.01
N TYR A 398 15.00 -1.87 -7.87
CA TYR A 398 15.13 -2.25 -9.27
C TYR A 398 16.10 -1.34 -10.02
N LEU A 399 15.92 -0.01 -9.90
CA LEU A 399 16.78 0.97 -10.57
C LEU A 399 18.24 0.91 -10.07
N ALA A 400 18.45 0.69 -8.77
CA ALA A 400 19.78 0.48 -8.20
C ALA A 400 20.43 -0.81 -8.73
N ALA A 401 19.66 -1.88 -8.91
CA ALA A 401 20.14 -3.13 -9.48
C ALA A 401 20.51 -2.96 -10.96
N ARG A 402 19.69 -2.24 -11.74
CA ARG A 402 20.00 -1.88 -13.13
C ARG A 402 21.25 -1.02 -13.24
N TRP A 403 21.46 -0.10 -12.30
CA TRP A 403 22.69 0.71 -12.23
C TRP A 403 23.94 -0.16 -12.03
N LEU A 404 23.91 -1.07 -11.04
CA LEU A 404 25.02 -2.01 -10.79
C LEU A 404 25.26 -2.94 -11.97
N HIS A 405 24.19 -3.46 -12.58
CA HIS A 405 24.27 -4.28 -13.78
C HIS A 405 24.95 -3.52 -14.92
N GLY A 406 24.53 -2.28 -15.20
CA GLY A 406 25.10 -1.45 -16.24
C GLY A 406 26.56 -1.04 -15.98
N LEU A 407 27.00 -0.95 -14.71
CA LEU A 407 28.43 -0.78 -14.40
C LEU A 407 29.24 -2.01 -14.78
N LEU A 408 28.74 -3.21 -14.46
CA LEU A 408 29.38 -4.46 -14.82
C LEU A 408 29.46 -4.66 -16.34
N GLU A 409 28.39 -4.33 -17.08
CA GLU A 409 28.40 -4.35 -18.56
C GLU A 409 29.44 -3.39 -19.16
N LYS A 410 29.73 -2.29 -18.48
CA LYS A 410 30.77 -1.31 -18.87
C LYS A 410 32.18 -1.71 -18.43
N GLY A 411 32.35 -2.90 -17.85
CA GLY A 411 33.66 -3.43 -17.44
C GLY A 411 34.13 -2.97 -16.06
N ALA A 412 33.21 -2.55 -15.17
CA ALA A 412 33.57 -2.33 -13.77
C ALA A 412 34.12 -3.64 -13.15
N PRO A 413 35.11 -3.57 -12.24
CA PRO A 413 35.65 -4.76 -11.60
C PRO A 413 34.57 -5.54 -10.86
N ILE A 414 34.42 -6.82 -11.19
CA ILE A 414 33.42 -7.69 -10.56
C ILE A 414 33.61 -7.75 -9.04
N ASP A 415 34.86 -7.81 -8.58
CA ASP A 415 35.23 -7.85 -7.16
C ASP A 415 34.70 -6.62 -6.39
N ALA A 416 34.58 -5.46 -7.05
CA ALA A 416 34.08 -4.25 -6.40
C ALA A 416 32.57 -4.36 -6.11
N VAL A 417 31.80 -4.90 -7.06
CA VAL A 417 30.36 -5.15 -6.86
C VAL A 417 30.14 -6.35 -5.93
N TRP A 418 30.98 -7.37 -6.04
CA TRP A 418 30.96 -8.55 -5.18
C TRP A 418 31.12 -8.18 -3.71
N ASN A 419 32.16 -7.40 -3.38
CA ASN A 419 32.44 -6.96 -2.02
C ASN A 419 31.42 -5.95 -1.47
N LEU A 420 30.58 -5.38 -2.34
CA LEU A 420 29.46 -4.53 -1.94
C LEU A 420 28.28 -5.37 -1.45
N ILE A 421 27.95 -6.44 -2.18
CA ILE A 421 26.76 -7.28 -1.96
C ILE A 421 27.04 -8.37 -0.92
N PHE A 422 28.21 -8.99 -1.01
CA PHE A 422 28.59 -10.15 -0.22
C PHE A 422 29.60 -9.77 0.85
N ALA A 423 29.38 -10.25 2.07
CA ALA A 423 30.27 -10.00 3.20
C ALA A 423 30.48 -11.26 4.02
N GLU A 424 31.57 -11.28 4.79
CA GLU A 424 31.77 -12.24 5.86
C GLU A 424 31.75 -11.50 7.19
N ARG A 425 30.85 -11.89 8.10
CA ARG A 425 30.69 -11.26 9.41
C ARG A 425 30.74 -12.34 10.48
N TYR A 426 31.69 -12.21 11.41
CA TYR A 426 31.88 -13.18 12.50
C TYR A 426 32.07 -14.64 12.00
N GLY A 427 32.76 -14.82 10.86
CA GLY A 427 32.96 -16.14 10.25
C GLY A 427 31.76 -16.68 9.47
N VAL A 428 30.70 -15.87 9.32
CA VAL A 428 29.50 -16.24 8.56
C VAL A 428 29.48 -15.48 7.25
N GLU A 429 29.48 -16.22 6.14
CA GLU A 429 29.27 -15.68 4.79
C GLU A 429 27.80 -15.30 4.63
N THR A 430 27.53 -14.02 4.38
CA THR A 430 26.20 -13.42 4.36
C THR A 430 26.07 -12.41 3.22
N ILE A 431 24.85 -11.94 2.97
CA ILE A 431 24.55 -10.83 2.07
C ILE A 431 24.36 -9.57 2.90
N VAL A 432 24.92 -8.44 2.45
CA VAL A 432 24.72 -7.15 3.11
C VAL A 432 23.23 -6.83 3.15
N LEU A 433 22.66 -6.73 4.36
CA LEU A 433 21.22 -6.62 4.60
C LEU A 433 20.53 -5.52 3.77
N SER A 434 21.15 -4.34 3.66
CA SER A 434 20.60 -3.21 2.89
C SER A 434 20.61 -3.43 1.37
N LEU A 435 21.29 -4.47 0.88
CA LEU A 435 21.45 -4.78 -0.54
C LEU A 435 20.79 -6.09 -0.96
N ARG A 436 20.15 -6.84 -0.03
CA ARG A 436 19.43 -8.08 -0.36
C ARG A 436 18.42 -7.89 -1.49
N ALA A 437 17.60 -6.85 -1.41
CA ALA A 437 16.59 -6.55 -2.42
C ALA A 437 17.19 -6.20 -3.79
N VAL A 438 18.27 -5.40 -3.80
CA VAL A 438 19.00 -5.07 -5.03
C VAL A 438 19.65 -6.32 -5.63
N ALA A 439 20.22 -7.18 -4.78
CA ALA A 439 20.83 -8.44 -5.19
C ALA A 439 19.79 -9.41 -5.79
N ALA A 440 18.57 -9.46 -5.25
CA ALA A 440 17.47 -10.27 -5.78
C ALA A 440 17.09 -9.86 -7.21
N TRP A 441 17.00 -8.55 -7.50
CA TRP A 441 16.81 -8.06 -8.87
C TRP A 441 18.01 -8.38 -9.76
N LEU A 442 19.23 -8.17 -9.26
CA LEU A 442 20.45 -8.39 -10.03
C LEU A 442 20.66 -9.87 -10.43
N ALA A 443 20.19 -10.81 -9.60
CA ALA A 443 20.22 -12.25 -9.84
C ALA A 443 19.47 -12.69 -11.11
N LEU A 444 18.54 -11.88 -11.60
CA LEU A 444 17.83 -12.14 -12.86
C LEU A 444 18.74 -12.01 -14.08
N TRP A 445 19.76 -11.16 -14.00
CA TRP A 445 20.65 -10.84 -15.12
C TRP A 445 22.08 -11.36 -14.93
N ARG A 446 22.41 -11.89 -13.74
CA ARG A 446 23.75 -12.30 -13.34
C ARG A 446 23.74 -13.64 -12.62
N ASP A 447 24.09 -14.68 -13.37
CA ASP A 447 24.13 -16.07 -12.89
C ASP A 447 25.09 -16.26 -11.72
N ASP A 448 26.27 -15.64 -11.80
CA ASP A 448 27.29 -15.65 -10.75
C ASP A 448 26.80 -15.09 -9.42
N ILE A 449 26.04 -13.99 -9.46
CA ILE A 449 25.44 -13.38 -8.27
C ILE A 449 24.28 -14.24 -7.76
N ARG A 450 23.45 -14.75 -8.66
CA ARG A 450 22.33 -15.63 -8.30
C ARG A 450 22.79 -16.89 -7.57
N ASP A 451 23.78 -17.58 -8.12
CA ASP A 451 24.27 -18.85 -7.57
C ASP A 451 24.90 -18.62 -6.19
N GLU A 452 25.59 -17.49 -5.99
CA GLU A 452 26.15 -17.13 -4.69
C GLU A 452 25.08 -16.76 -3.66
N ILE A 453 23.98 -16.11 -4.09
CA ILE A 453 22.82 -15.88 -3.21
C ILE A 453 22.20 -17.21 -2.80
N ILE A 454 21.98 -18.14 -3.73
CA ILE A 454 21.42 -19.47 -3.44
C ILE A 454 22.30 -20.22 -2.42
N ARG A 455 23.62 -20.13 -2.58
CA ARG A 455 24.58 -20.76 -1.66
C ARG A 455 24.54 -20.16 -0.26
N ARG A 456 24.47 -18.82 -0.13
CA ARG A 456 24.56 -18.11 1.16
C ARG A 456 23.21 -17.95 1.86
N GLU A 457 22.19 -17.49 1.16
CA GLU A 457 20.90 -17.10 1.74
C GLU A 457 19.78 -17.31 0.69
N PRO A 458 19.36 -18.56 0.42
CA PRO A 458 18.44 -18.88 -0.67
C PRO A 458 17.08 -18.16 -0.57
N LEU A 459 16.63 -17.86 0.65
CA LEU A 459 15.37 -17.16 0.89
C LEU A 459 15.38 -15.69 0.41
N VAL A 460 16.54 -15.10 0.13
CA VAL A 460 16.59 -13.74 -0.45
C VAL A 460 15.92 -13.68 -1.82
N LEU A 461 15.98 -14.75 -2.61
CA LEU A 461 15.29 -14.83 -3.91
C LEU A 461 13.81 -15.19 -3.78
N LEU A 462 13.35 -15.50 -2.57
CA LEU A 462 11.93 -15.69 -2.21
C LEU A 462 11.40 -14.53 -1.34
N GLY A 463 12.11 -13.39 -1.32
CA GLY A 463 11.68 -12.19 -0.62
C GLY A 463 10.59 -11.40 -1.36
N GLU A 464 10.30 -10.20 -0.86
CA GLU A 464 9.34 -9.28 -1.47
C GLU A 464 9.85 -8.67 -2.80
N SER A 465 11.16 -8.41 -2.88
CA SER A 465 11.81 -7.82 -4.05
C SER A 465 12.34 -8.88 -5.03
N GLY A 466 12.45 -8.51 -6.30
CA GLY A 466 12.89 -9.42 -7.36
C GLY A 466 11.73 -10.04 -8.14
N ASP A 467 12.06 -10.99 -9.03
CA ASP A 467 11.09 -11.72 -9.83
C ASP A 467 11.36 -13.23 -9.74
N PRO A 468 10.83 -13.91 -8.70
CA PRO A 468 11.01 -15.34 -8.51
C PRO A 468 10.48 -16.18 -9.69
N GLY A 469 9.49 -15.66 -10.43
CA GLY A 469 8.91 -16.33 -11.58
C GLY A 469 9.83 -16.37 -12.79
N SER A 470 10.66 -15.35 -12.95
CA SER A 470 11.66 -15.26 -14.02
C SER A 470 12.93 -16.09 -13.78
N LEU A 471 13.08 -16.75 -12.63
CA LEU A 471 14.23 -17.61 -12.36
C LEU A 471 14.18 -18.87 -13.24
N PRO A 472 15.31 -19.29 -13.86
CA PRO A 472 15.36 -20.56 -14.60
C PRO A 472 15.02 -21.75 -13.70
N LEU A 473 14.37 -22.78 -14.25
CA LEU A 473 13.99 -23.99 -13.50
C LEU A 473 15.17 -24.59 -12.73
N ALA A 474 16.34 -24.72 -13.36
CA ALA A 474 17.55 -25.24 -12.71
C ALA A 474 17.97 -24.40 -11.48
N ALA A 475 17.82 -23.07 -11.53
CA ALA A 475 18.10 -22.20 -10.39
C ALA A 475 17.03 -22.36 -9.29
N LYS A 476 15.76 -22.55 -9.65
CA LYS A 476 14.69 -22.84 -8.70
C LYS A 476 14.93 -24.17 -7.97
N GLU A 477 15.39 -25.21 -8.69
CA GLU A 477 15.78 -26.50 -8.10
C GLU A 477 16.96 -26.35 -7.13
N GLN A 478 18.01 -25.62 -7.53
CA GLN A 478 19.17 -25.32 -6.68
C GLN A 478 18.78 -24.52 -5.43
N LEU A 479 17.85 -23.58 -5.56
CA LEU A 479 17.31 -22.82 -4.43
C LEU A 479 16.62 -23.75 -3.44
N LEU A 480 15.73 -24.64 -3.91
CA LEU A 480 15.07 -25.61 -3.03
C LEU A 480 16.07 -26.55 -2.35
N MET A 481 17.12 -26.97 -3.07
CA MET A 481 18.22 -27.75 -2.50
C MET A 481 18.91 -27.02 -1.36
N GLY A 482 19.41 -25.81 -1.62
CA GLY A 482 20.14 -25.02 -0.64
C GLY A 482 19.26 -24.67 0.56
N TYR A 483 17.97 -24.39 0.33
CA TYR A 483 17.03 -24.17 1.42
C TYR A 483 16.79 -25.44 2.24
N ALA A 484 16.58 -26.59 1.61
CA ALA A 484 16.37 -27.87 2.31
C ALA A 484 17.54 -28.24 3.22
N GLU A 485 18.77 -28.11 2.73
CA GLU A 485 19.99 -28.46 3.46
C GLU A 485 20.20 -27.54 4.67
N ARG A 486 20.07 -26.23 4.46
CA ARG A 486 20.29 -25.23 5.51
C ARG A 486 19.18 -25.21 6.56
N ASP A 487 17.93 -25.36 6.13
CA ASP A 487 16.81 -25.50 7.06
C ASP A 487 17.00 -26.75 7.93
N LYS A 488 17.41 -27.89 7.35
CA LYS A 488 17.69 -29.11 8.13
C LYS A 488 18.76 -28.89 9.21
N LEU A 489 19.79 -28.10 8.91
CA LEU A 489 20.85 -27.71 9.86
C LEU A 489 20.38 -26.68 10.90
N GLY A 490 19.21 -26.07 10.73
CA GLY A 490 18.68 -25.04 11.63
C GLY A 490 19.31 -23.67 11.44
N GLU A 491 19.89 -23.41 10.27
CA GLU A 491 20.52 -22.13 9.94
C GLU A 491 19.53 -21.06 9.46
N ILE A 492 18.28 -21.46 9.20
CA ILE A 492 17.21 -20.55 8.79
C ILE A 492 16.47 -20.07 10.04
N GLY A 493 16.66 -18.79 10.37
CA GLY A 493 15.98 -18.16 11.52
C GLY A 493 14.57 -17.66 11.20
N ASP A 494 14.38 -17.06 10.02
CA ASP A 494 13.10 -16.56 9.52
C ASP A 494 12.78 -17.22 8.18
N ASP A 495 11.71 -18.00 8.15
CA ASP A 495 11.19 -18.73 7.00
C ASP A 495 9.85 -18.16 6.51
N SER A 496 9.50 -16.94 6.94
CA SER A 496 8.29 -16.28 6.46
C SER A 496 8.43 -15.91 4.99
N ILE A 497 7.60 -16.55 4.15
CA ILE A 497 7.54 -16.31 2.72
C ILE A 497 6.10 -15.96 2.37
N ASP A 498 5.93 -14.84 1.66
CA ASP A 498 4.62 -14.39 1.21
C ASP A 498 4.02 -15.38 0.20
N ARG A 499 2.70 -15.54 0.26
CA ARG A 499 1.98 -16.43 -0.64
C ARG A 499 2.17 -16.02 -2.11
N ARG A 500 2.24 -14.70 -2.41
CA ARG A 500 2.44 -14.21 -3.79
C ARG A 500 3.81 -14.59 -4.33
N THR A 501 4.84 -14.54 -3.49
CA THR A 501 6.19 -15.00 -3.89
C THR A 501 6.17 -16.48 -4.25
N LEU A 502 5.51 -17.33 -3.44
CA LEU A 502 5.36 -18.75 -3.77
C LEU A 502 4.57 -18.98 -5.05
N TRP A 503 3.52 -18.18 -5.30
CA TRP A 503 2.78 -18.22 -6.55
C TRP A 503 3.67 -17.94 -7.76
N MET A 504 4.48 -16.88 -7.71
CA MET A 504 5.41 -16.55 -8.79
C MET A 504 6.50 -17.62 -8.94
N PHE A 505 7.04 -18.13 -7.84
CA PHE A 505 8.11 -19.11 -7.85
C PHE A 505 7.67 -20.48 -8.38
N ALA A 506 6.45 -20.92 -8.04
CA ALA A 506 6.01 -22.28 -8.32
C ALA A 506 6.00 -22.59 -9.82
N ASP A 507 6.46 -23.78 -10.15
CA ASP A 507 6.62 -24.25 -11.52
C ASP A 507 6.35 -25.76 -11.54
N PRO A 508 5.49 -26.28 -12.43
CA PRO A 508 5.25 -27.72 -12.56
C PRO A 508 6.53 -28.55 -12.76
N GLY A 509 7.57 -27.97 -13.35
CA GLY A 509 8.88 -28.61 -13.52
C GLY A 509 9.60 -28.93 -12.20
N LEU A 510 9.20 -28.33 -11.08
CA LEU A 510 9.80 -28.58 -9.76
C LEU A 510 9.39 -29.92 -9.14
N ALA A 511 8.51 -30.69 -9.78
CA ALA A 511 7.98 -31.93 -9.21
C ALA A 511 9.08 -32.88 -8.69
N ASP A 512 10.10 -33.17 -9.51
CA ASP A 512 11.18 -34.09 -9.13
C ASP A 512 12.02 -33.54 -7.96
N ALA A 513 12.28 -32.23 -7.95
CA ALA A 513 12.98 -31.56 -6.87
C ALA A 513 12.18 -31.59 -5.57
N ILE A 514 10.86 -31.35 -5.63
CA ILE A 514 9.97 -31.41 -4.47
C ILE A 514 10.00 -32.80 -3.83
N HIS A 515 9.83 -33.88 -4.61
CA HIS A 515 9.93 -35.24 -4.08
C HIS A 515 11.29 -35.53 -3.46
N ARG A 516 12.37 -35.12 -4.13
CA ARG A 516 13.74 -35.33 -3.64
C ARG A 516 13.94 -34.65 -2.30
N TYR A 517 13.60 -33.37 -2.19
CA TYR A 517 13.89 -32.59 -0.98
C TYR A 517 12.89 -32.84 0.16
N TRP A 518 11.69 -33.35 -0.14
CA TRP A 518 10.76 -33.90 0.86
C TRP A 518 11.38 -35.03 1.70
N GLN A 519 12.21 -35.87 1.05
CA GLN A 519 12.94 -36.96 1.70
C GLN A 519 14.21 -36.47 2.41
N VAL A 520 14.81 -35.37 1.94
CA VAL A 520 16.03 -34.80 2.54
C VAL A 520 15.72 -34.11 3.87
N ASN A 521 14.64 -33.33 3.95
CA ASN A 521 14.28 -32.54 5.13
C ASN A 521 12.87 -32.90 5.64
N ASP A 522 12.82 -33.44 6.86
CA ASP A 522 11.62 -33.90 7.55
C ASP A 522 10.99 -32.84 8.46
N ARG A 523 11.56 -31.64 8.54
CA ARG A 523 11.00 -30.54 9.33
C ARG A 523 9.63 -30.14 8.78
N GLY A 524 8.64 -30.10 9.68
CA GLY A 524 7.25 -29.80 9.31
C GLY A 524 7.08 -28.46 8.58
N ARG A 525 7.81 -27.42 8.98
CA ARG A 525 7.76 -26.11 8.30
C ARG A 525 8.25 -26.14 6.85
N PHE A 526 9.34 -26.86 6.58
CA PHE A 526 9.86 -27.03 5.23
C PHE A 526 8.89 -27.83 4.35
N ARG A 527 8.37 -28.95 4.87
CA ARG A 527 7.35 -29.76 4.16
C ARG A 527 6.07 -28.98 3.88
N LEU A 528 5.62 -28.17 4.84
CA LEU A 528 4.51 -27.24 4.65
C LEU A 528 4.81 -26.25 3.51
N LEU A 529 6.03 -25.73 3.39
CA LEU A 529 6.41 -24.88 2.26
C LEU A 529 6.30 -25.62 0.93
N LEU A 530 6.81 -26.85 0.85
CA LEU A 530 6.71 -27.68 -0.36
C LEU A 530 5.24 -27.90 -0.76
N LEU A 531 4.35 -28.20 0.19
CA LEU A 531 2.91 -28.31 -0.09
C LEU A 531 2.29 -26.99 -0.57
N ARG A 532 2.73 -25.84 -0.03
CA ARG A 532 2.30 -24.53 -0.53
C ARG A 532 2.76 -24.31 -1.97
N ILE A 533 3.99 -24.69 -2.33
CA ILE A 533 4.48 -24.63 -3.71
C ILE A 533 3.65 -25.53 -4.62
N VAL A 534 3.35 -26.77 -4.19
CA VAL A 534 2.46 -27.69 -4.93
C VAL A 534 1.08 -27.05 -5.16
N ARG A 535 0.51 -26.42 -4.13
CA ARG A 535 -0.77 -25.71 -4.21
C ARG A 535 -0.73 -24.56 -5.22
N GLU A 536 0.22 -23.64 -5.08
CA GLU A 536 0.24 -22.45 -5.95
C GLU A 536 0.63 -22.81 -7.39
N GLY A 537 1.55 -23.75 -7.59
CA GLY A 537 1.97 -24.22 -8.92
C GLY A 537 1.06 -25.25 -9.57
N ARG A 538 0.00 -25.68 -8.87
CA ARG A 538 -0.91 -26.77 -9.28
C ARG A 538 -0.14 -28.02 -9.77
N ILE A 539 0.85 -28.44 -8.99
CA ILE A 539 1.81 -29.47 -9.37
C ILE A 539 1.20 -30.86 -9.15
N GLN A 540 0.42 -31.32 -10.14
CA GLN A 540 -0.30 -32.61 -10.07
C GLN A 540 0.60 -33.81 -9.79
N ALA A 541 1.86 -33.76 -10.25
CA ALA A 541 2.82 -34.84 -10.06
C ALA A 541 3.18 -35.09 -8.58
N CYS A 542 2.91 -34.16 -7.67
CA CYS A 542 3.24 -34.24 -6.24
C CYS A 542 2.01 -34.46 -5.32
N LEU A 543 0.86 -34.88 -5.88
CA LEU A 543 -0.37 -35.08 -5.09
C LEU A 543 -0.26 -36.26 -4.11
N ASP A 544 0.59 -37.23 -4.40
CA ASP A 544 0.93 -38.34 -3.50
C ASP A 544 1.43 -37.84 -2.13
N LEU A 545 2.27 -36.79 -2.10
CA LEU A 545 2.74 -36.16 -0.87
C LEU A 545 1.60 -35.51 -0.07
N ALA A 546 0.67 -34.85 -0.77
CA ALA A 546 -0.51 -34.27 -0.12
C ALA A 546 -1.43 -35.36 0.45
N HIS A 547 -1.61 -36.48 -0.27
CA HIS A 547 -2.34 -37.66 0.22
C HIS A 547 -1.71 -38.26 1.47
N GLU A 548 -0.39 -38.42 1.48
CA GLU A 548 0.36 -38.92 2.64
C GLU A 548 0.10 -38.04 3.87
N VAL A 549 0.27 -36.72 3.74
CA VAL A 549 0.10 -35.78 4.87
C VAL A 549 -1.32 -35.78 5.42
N VAL A 550 -2.34 -35.84 4.56
CA VAL A 550 -3.74 -35.87 5.00
C VAL A 550 -4.07 -37.16 5.75
N THR A 551 -3.48 -38.29 5.37
CA THR A 551 -3.83 -39.62 5.92
C THR A 551 -2.97 -40.07 7.09
N ASP A 552 -1.95 -39.29 7.46
CA ASP A 552 -1.08 -39.56 8.60
C ASP A 552 -1.57 -38.80 9.85
N GLU A 553 -1.92 -39.58 10.88
CA GLU A 553 -2.43 -39.11 12.18
C GLU A 553 -1.44 -38.21 12.94
N SER A 554 -0.14 -38.35 12.66
CA SER A 554 0.91 -37.62 13.37
C SER A 554 1.10 -36.17 12.90
N ASN A 555 0.60 -35.83 11.70
CA ASN A 555 0.68 -34.47 11.17
C ASN A 555 -0.30 -33.53 11.87
N ASP A 556 0.12 -32.27 12.05
CA ASP A 556 -0.71 -31.23 12.63
C ASP A 556 -1.86 -30.81 11.71
N THR A 557 -2.91 -30.23 12.30
CA THR A 557 -4.11 -29.80 11.58
C THR A 557 -3.81 -28.79 10.47
N TYR A 558 -2.84 -27.89 10.68
CA TYR A 558 -2.54 -26.86 9.69
C TYR A 558 -1.86 -27.45 8.45
N SER A 559 -0.92 -28.38 8.62
CA SER A 559 -0.31 -29.13 7.52
C SER A 559 -1.35 -29.92 6.70
N ARG A 560 -2.34 -30.54 7.36
CA ARG A 560 -3.46 -31.20 6.65
C ARG A 560 -4.32 -30.23 5.86
N ILE A 561 -4.63 -29.05 6.40
CA ILE A 561 -5.40 -28.01 5.68
C ILE A 561 -4.66 -27.60 4.40
N VAL A 562 -3.36 -27.34 4.48
CA VAL A 562 -2.58 -26.96 3.31
C VAL A 562 -2.49 -28.10 2.28
N ALA A 563 -2.38 -29.36 2.73
CA ALA A 563 -2.42 -30.51 1.85
C ALA A 563 -3.78 -30.66 1.14
N LEU A 564 -4.90 -30.46 1.85
CA LEU A 564 -6.25 -30.44 1.26
C LEU A 564 -6.40 -29.29 0.26
N ASP A 565 -5.89 -28.11 0.58
CA ASP A 565 -5.88 -26.98 -0.35
C ASP A 565 -5.09 -27.31 -1.62
N ALA A 566 -3.97 -28.03 -1.52
CA ALA A 566 -3.18 -28.46 -2.66
C ALA A 566 -3.95 -29.46 -3.54
N LEU A 567 -4.64 -30.44 -2.93
CA LEU A 567 -5.52 -31.37 -3.65
C LEU A 567 -6.65 -30.61 -4.37
N ASN A 568 -7.26 -29.65 -3.70
CA ASN A 568 -8.32 -28.82 -4.27
C ASN A 568 -7.83 -27.93 -5.41
N ALA A 569 -6.65 -27.31 -5.27
CA ALA A 569 -6.05 -26.47 -6.30
C ALA A 569 -5.68 -27.27 -7.58
N CYS A 570 -5.40 -28.56 -7.43
CA CYS A 570 -5.16 -29.48 -8.54
C CYS A 570 -6.42 -30.21 -9.04
N GLU A 571 -7.60 -29.87 -8.49
CA GLU A 571 -8.90 -30.46 -8.85
C GLU A 571 -8.98 -31.99 -8.64
N ASP A 572 -8.26 -32.54 -7.63
CA ASP A 572 -8.27 -33.97 -7.30
C ASP A 572 -9.50 -34.37 -6.47
N ALA A 573 -10.64 -34.51 -7.14
CA ALA A 573 -11.92 -34.87 -6.51
C ALA A 573 -11.90 -36.25 -5.82
N GLU A 574 -11.19 -37.23 -6.39
CA GLU A 574 -11.08 -38.57 -5.80
C GLU A 574 -10.27 -38.51 -4.50
N GLY A 575 -9.17 -37.78 -4.56
CA GLY A 575 -8.31 -37.50 -3.42
C GLY A 575 -9.04 -36.82 -2.26
N LEU A 576 -9.76 -35.74 -2.56
CA LEU A 576 -10.59 -35.03 -1.58
C LEU A 576 -11.67 -35.95 -0.98
N ALA A 577 -12.30 -36.80 -1.78
CA ALA A 577 -13.29 -37.76 -1.27
C ALA A 577 -12.66 -38.81 -0.35
N LYS A 578 -11.44 -39.28 -0.66
CA LYS A 578 -10.69 -40.22 0.19
C LYS A 578 -10.27 -39.55 1.50
N ALA A 579 -9.75 -38.34 1.42
CA ALA A 579 -9.41 -37.50 2.57
C ALA A 579 -10.62 -37.26 3.49
N ALA A 580 -11.77 -36.87 2.92
CA ALA A 580 -13.00 -36.66 3.68
C ALA A 580 -13.46 -37.93 4.40
N ARG A 581 -13.42 -39.09 3.72
CA ARG A 581 -13.71 -40.39 4.36
C ARG A 581 -12.76 -40.69 5.50
N TRP A 582 -11.46 -40.46 5.31
CA TRP A 582 -10.46 -40.69 6.34
C TRP A 582 -10.66 -39.78 7.55
N LEU A 583 -10.82 -38.46 7.36
CA LEU A 583 -11.07 -37.51 8.45
C LEU A 583 -12.36 -37.84 9.22
N MET A 584 -13.42 -38.25 8.52
CA MET A 584 -14.67 -38.69 9.16
C MET A 584 -14.50 -39.94 10.06
N VAL A 585 -13.51 -40.79 9.76
CA VAL A 585 -13.22 -42.03 10.51
C VAL A 585 -12.15 -41.81 11.59
N ALA A 586 -11.10 -41.05 11.29
CA ALA A 586 -9.94 -40.83 12.14
C ALA A 586 -10.15 -39.76 13.21
N GLU A 587 -10.87 -38.67 12.91
CA GLU A 587 -11.02 -37.53 13.85
C GLU A 587 -12.26 -37.62 14.76
N ARG A 588 -13.11 -38.64 14.62
CA ARG A 588 -14.30 -38.78 15.47
C ARG A 588 -14.14 -39.84 16.54
N LYS A 589 -13.78 -39.40 17.75
CA LYS A 589 -13.94 -40.19 18.98
C LYS A 589 -15.39 -40.15 19.45
N TRP A 590 -16.21 -41.04 18.93
CA TRP A 590 -17.58 -41.18 19.42
C TRP A 590 -17.57 -41.86 20.78
N GLN A 591 -18.44 -41.45 21.71
CA GLN A 591 -18.57 -42.09 23.01
C GLN A 591 -20.03 -42.46 23.29
N TYR A 592 -20.24 -43.59 23.97
CA TYR A 592 -21.57 -43.96 24.47
C TYR A 592 -22.06 -42.92 25.49
N PRO A 593 -23.29 -42.37 25.35
CA PRO A 593 -23.79 -41.33 26.25
C PRO A 593 -23.85 -41.73 27.73
N GLU A 594 -24.07 -43.02 28.00
CA GLU A 594 -24.30 -43.55 29.35
C GLU A 594 -23.02 -44.05 30.02
N THR A 595 -22.06 -44.52 29.22
CA THR A 595 -20.84 -45.19 29.74
C THR A 595 -19.56 -44.46 29.39
N ASN A 596 -19.62 -43.40 28.58
CA ASN A 596 -18.49 -42.62 28.06
C ASN A 596 -17.38 -43.45 27.39
N LYS A 597 -17.70 -44.68 26.95
CA LYS A 597 -16.77 -45.59 26.29
C LYS A 597 -16.69 -45.25 24.81
N HIS A 598 -15.50 -45.38 24.22
CA HIS A 598 -15.29 -45.13 22.81
C HIS A 598 -16.15 -46.04 21.93
N MET A 599 -16.70 -45.48 20.85
CA MET A 599 -17.62 -46.12 19.92
C MET A 599 -17.07 -45.94 18.51
N GLU A 600 -17.03 -47.04 17.77
CA GLU A 600 -16.68 -47.01 16.34
C GLU A 600 -17.89 -46.53 15.53
N PHE A 601 -17.64 -45.89 14.38
CA PHE A 601 -18.70 -45.29 13.56
C PHE A 601 -19.80 -46.30 13.15
N GLY A 602 -19.43 -47.56 12.86
CA GLY A 602 -20.42 -48.62 12.58
C GLY A 602 -21.37 -48.89 13.76
N LYS A 603 -20.84 -48.88 14.99
CA LYS A 603 -21.64 -49.06 16.22
C LYS A 603 -22.51 -47.83 16.53
N LEU A 604 -22.07 -46.63 16.15
CA LEU A 604 -22.91 -45.44 16.23
C LEU A 604 -24.13 -45.58 15.30
N ILE A 605 -23.94 -46.04 14.07
CA ILE A 605 -25.04 -46.25 13.13
C ILE A 605 -26.01 -47.32 13.66
N GLU A 606 -25.52 -48.43 14.21
CA GLU A 606 -26.37 -49.45 14.85
C GLU A 606 -27.11 -48.91 16.08
N TYR A 607 -26.44 -48.14 16.94
CA TYR A 607 -27.04 -47.52 18.12
C TYR A 607 -28.16 -46.54 17.74
N LEU A 608 -27.92 -45.69 16.75
CA LEU A 608 -28.92 -44.75 16.23
C LEU A 608 -30.07 -45.47 15.54
N ARG A 609 -29.80 -46.58 14.84
CA ARG A 609 -30.82 -47.42 14.22
C ARG A 609 -31.68 -48.12 15.28
N GLY A 610 -31.09 -48.64 16.36
CA GLY A 610 -31.84 -49.22 17.48
C GLY A 610 -32.72 -48.20 18.23
N ILE A 611 -32.27 -46.96 18.36
CA ILE A 611 -33.11 -45.86 18.88
C ILE A 611 -34.26 -45.58 17.91
N ALA A 612 -34.01 -45.57 16.59
CA ALA A 612 -35.05 -45.31 15.60
C ALA A 612 -36.10 -46.42 15.53
N ASP A 613 -35.68 -47.69 15.62
CA ASP A 613 -36.55 -48.87 15.55
C ASP A 613 -37.39 -49.08 16.82
N SER A 614 -36.95 -48.56 17.97
CA SER A 614 -37.71 -48.59 19.23
C SER A 614 -38.78 -47.49 19.34
N MET A 615 -38.88 -46.59 18.35
CA MET A 615 -39.94 -45.59 18.29
C MET A 615 -41.20 -46.15 17.61
N GLU A 616 -42.21 -46.53 18.40
CA GLU A 616 -43.54 -46.81 17.86
C GLU A 616 -44.19 -45.53 17.29
N LYS A 617 -44.80 -45.65 16.09
CA LYS A 617 -45.58 -44.58 15.46
C LYS A 617 -46.74 -44.18 16.38
N THR A 618 -46.67 -42.98 16.95
CA THR A 618 -47.84 -42.39 17.61
C THR A 618 -48.78 -41.75 16.56
N PRO A 619 -50.10 -41.62 16.85
CA PRO A 619 -51.10 -41.13 15.89
C PRO A 619 -50.92 -39.68 15.42
N TYR A 620 -49.94 -38.94 15.96
CA TYR A 620 -49.80 -37.49 15.80
C TYR A 620 -48.59 -37.05 14.94
N GLY A 621 -48.12 -37.90 14.02
CA GLY A 621 -47.08 -37.55 13.03
C GLY A 621 -45.65 -37.96 13.43
N PRO A 622 -44.63 -37.69 12.57
CA PRO A 622 -43.30 -38.29 12.69
C PRO A 622 -42.59 -37.90 13.99
N VAL A 623 -42.04 -38.90 14.69
CA VAL A 623 -41.24 -38.71 15.90
C VAL A 623 -39.88 -38.11 15.51
N ARG A 624 -39.54 -36.97 16.10
CA ARG A 624 -38.29 -36.25 15.85
C ARG A 624 -37.20 -36.74 16.81
N VAL A 625 -36.28 -37.58 16.34
CA VAL A 625 -35.07 -37.95 17.09
C VAL A 625 -34.08 -36.80 17.06
N ARG A 626 -33.73 -36.25 18.23
CA ARG A 626 -32.55 -35.37 18.36
C ARG A 626 -31.38 -36.21 18.84
N VAL A 627 -30.40 -36.42 17.97
CA VAL A 627 -29.12 -37.01 18.36
C VAL A 627 -28.21 -35.87 18.82
N PHE A 628 -27.82 -35.87 20.09
CA PHE A 628 -26.77 -35.00 20.59
C PHE A 628 -25.43 -35.68 20.33
N GLY A 629 -24.73 -35.28 19.26
CA GLY A 629 -23.31 -35.50 19.15
C GLY A 629 -22.61 -34.37 19.91
N LEU A 630 -21.99 -34.67 21.04
CA LEU A 630 -21.05 -33.76 21.68
C LEU A 630 -19.77 -33.77 20.84
N ASP A 631 -19.52 -32.67 20.13
CA ASP A 631 -18.20 -32.38 19.61
C ASP A 631 -17.30 -32.00 20.78
N ALA A 632 -16.25 -32.79 21.01
CA ALA A 632 -15.28 -32.59 22.07
C ALA A 632 -13.97 -31.97 21.54
N SER A 633 -13.98 -31.30 20.39
CA SER A 633 -12.82 -30.55 19.89
C SER A 633 -12.71 -29.12 20.46
N GLY A 634 -13.48 -28.77 21.50
CA GLY A 634 -13.41 -27.47 22.16
C GLY A 634 -12.79 -27.56 23.55
N ASP A 635 -11.51 -27.20 23.68
CA ASP A 635 -10.95 -26.72 24.94
C ASP A 635 -11.62 -25.38 25.27
N GLU A 636 -12.78 -25.41 25.94
CA GLU A 636 -13.19 -24.38 26.90
C GLU A 636 -14.50 -24.78 27.58
N LYS A 637 -14.58 -24.52 28.89
CA LYS A 637 -15.76 -24.73 29.73
C LYS A 637 -16.95 -23.90 29.20
N ILE A 638 -17.84 -24.52 28.42
CA ILE A 638 -19.14 -23.94 28.10
C ILE A 638 -20.22 -24.66 28.91
N THR A 639 -20.73 -23.95 29.91
CA THR A 639 -21.96 -24.23 30.63
C THR A 639 -23.11 -24.48 29.63
N PRO A 640 -23.97 -25.50 29.83
CA PRO A 640 -24.96 -25.90 28.83
C PRO A 640 -26.03 -24.83 28.66
N THR A 641 -25.94 -24.02 27.62
CA THR A 641 -27.08 -23.22 27.14
C THR A 641 -27.72 -23.92 25.95
N ARG A 642 -28.95 -24.40 26.18
CA ARG A 642 -29.84 -24.97 25.15
C ARG A 642 -30.04 -23.96 24.02
N LYS A 643 -29.47 -24.22 22.84
CA LYS A 643 -29.94 -23.62 21.58
C LYS A 643 -30.52 -24.72 20.70
N SER A 644 -31.85 -24.73 20.62
CA SER A 644 -32.63 -25.50 19.65
C SER A 644 -32.77 -24.70 18.36
N ALA A 645 -32.19 -25.18 17.26
CA ALA A 645 -32.55 -24.72 15.92
C ALA A 645 -33.70 -25.58 15.37
N MET A 646 -34.78 -24.91 14.96
CA MET A 646 -35.93 -25.51 14.27
C MET A 646 -35.72 -25.24 12.78
N VAL A 647 -35.58 -26.29 11.97
CA VAL A 647 -35.82 -26.19 10.52
C VAL A 647 -37.20 -26.78 10.29
N ARG A 648 -38.13 -25.95 9.81
CA ARG A 648 -39.33 -26.40 9.10
C ARG A 648 -38.98 -26.35 7.61
N CYS A 649 -39.51 -27.30 6.83
CA CYS A 649 -39.42 -27.30 5.37
C CYS A 649 -39.75 -25.93 4.78
#